data_AF-A0A091T375-F1
#
_entry.id   AF-A0A091T375-F1
#
_cell.length_a   1.000
_cell.length_b   1.000
_cell.length_c   1.000
_cell.angle_alpha   90.00
_cell.angle_beta   90.00
_cell.angle_gamma   90.00
#
_symmetry.space_group_name_H-M   'P 1'
#
loop_
_entity.id
_entity.type
_entity.pdbx_description
1 polymer ?
#
loop_
_entity_poly.entity_id
_entity_poly.type
_entity_poly.pdbx_seq_one_letter_code
_entity_poly.pdbx_strand_id
1 'polypeptide(L)'
;LQLHERGLKLQQAIYSQACKLLADDYEQVRSAAVQLIWVLSQLYPESIVPIPSSNEEIRLVDDAFGKICHMVSDGSWVVRVQAAKLLGSMQQVSSHFLEQTLDKKLMSDLRRKRTAHERAKELYSSGEFSSGRKWGDDAPKEEIDTGAVNLIESGACGAFVHGLEDEMYEVRIAAVEALCMLAQSSPSFAEKCLDFLVDMFNDEIEEVRLQSIHTMRKISNNITLREDQLDTVLAVLEDSSRDIREALHELLCCTNVSTKEGIHLALVELLKNLTKYPTDRESIWKCLKFLGSRHPTLVLPLVPELLSTHPFFDTPEPDMDDPAYIAVLVLIFNAAKSCPTMPALFSDHTFRHYAYLRDSLSHLVPPLRLPGRKLVSSPVSPSITPHEDPSQQFLHQSLERVYNLQHLDPQGIQELLEFTIRDLQRLGELQSELAGMADFTATYLQCQLLLIKALQEKLWNVAAPLYLKQNALASAAAKQILEETYKMEFMYSGVESRQVVIIHHMRLQAKALQLIVTARTTRGVEPLFGMCEKFLQEVDSFQRCFISELPHMQGSFVDKLLDLMPRLVTSKPSEVVKILQTTLRQSTFLHLPLPEQLHKATANIIEPTGESDNPLRFTSGLVVALDVDATLEHVQDPQGTVKVQVLYPDGQAQLIHPKPADFRNPGPGRHRLITQVYLSHTAWTEPCQIEVRLLLAYNSNRSKASAKIPKSGWSESLEALPQSENGIEGTIPFSKPVKVYIMPKPARR
;
A
#
# COMPACT_ATOMS: atom_id res chain seq x y z
N LEU A 1 -4.38 3.26 -37.54
CA LEU A 1 -4.30 2.89 -36.11
C LEU A 1 -5.68 2.70 -35.49
N GLN A 2 -6.55 3.71 -35.43
CA GLN A 2 -7.93 3.55 -34.90
C GLN A 2 -8.75 2.43 -35.58
N LEU A 3 -8.61 2.24 -36.89
CA LEU A 3 -9.26 1.11 -37.59
C LEU A 3 -8.72 -0.25 -37.14
N HIS A 4 -7.42 -0.33 -36.83
CA HIS A 4 -6.78 -1.53 -36.32
C HIS A 4 -7.24 -1.85 -34.89
N GLU A 5 -7.36 -0.84 -34.04
CA GLU A 5 -7.93 -0.98 -32.69
C GLU A 5 -9.39 -1.48 -32.72
N ARG A 6 -10.12 -1.20 -33.81
CA ARG A 6 -11.48 -1.73 -34.06
C ARG A 6 -11.49 -3.14 -34.69
N GLY A 7 -10.34 -3.79 -34.79
CA GLY A 7 -10.19 -5.16 -35.28
C GLY A 7 -9.93 -5.31 -36.79
N LEU A 8 -9.77 -4.21 -37.54
CA LEU A 8 -9.45 -4.31 -38.97
C LEU A 8 -7.95 -4.60 -39.19
N LYS A 9 -7.64 -5.59 -40.02
CA LYS A 9 -6.26 -5.92 -40.38
C LYS A 9 -5.70 -4.89 -41.36
N LEU A 10 -4.59 -4.25 -41.00
CA LEU A 10 -3.89 -3.31 -41.87
C LEU A 10 -3.19 -4.06 -43.00
N GLN A 11 -3.17 -3.51 -44.21
CA GLN A 11 -2.49 -4.11 -45.34
C GLN A 11 -0.97 -3.94 -45.22
N GLN A 12 -0.20 -5.00 -45.52
CA GLN A 12 1.26 -4.99 -45.47
C GLN A 12 1.89 -3.89 -46.34
N ALA A 13 1.29 -3.57 -47.50
CA ALA A 13 1.80 -2.56 -48.42
C ALA A 13 2.08 -1.20 -47.74
N ILE A 14 1.28 -0.87 -46.71
CA ILE A 14 1.37 0.36 -45.89
C ILE A 14 2.75 0.53 -45.24
N TYR A 15 3.47 -0.57 -44.99
CA TYR A 15 4.77 -0.57 -44.33
C TYR A 15 5.77 0.35 -45.03
N SER A 16 5.83 0.30 -46.36
CA SER A 16 6.74 1.12 -47.16
C SER A 16 6.44 2.61 -47.05
N GLN A 17 5.16 3.01 -46.95
CA GLN A 17 4.78 4.40 -46.72
C GLN A 17 5.06 4.82 -45.28
N ALA A 18 4.79 3.95 -44.30
CA ALA A 18 5.09 4.21 -42.89
C ALA A 18 6.59 4.48 -42.66
N CYS A 19 7.46 3.72 -43.33
CA CYS A 19 8.91 3.94 -43.27
C CYS A 19 9.32 5.35 -43.75
N LYS A 20 8.65 5.90 -44.77
CA LYS A 20 8.95 7.25 -45.27
C LYS A 20 8.54 8.35 -44.28
N LEU A 21 7.48 8.09 -43.51
CA LEU A 21 6.96 9.02 -42.49
C LEU A 21 7.86 9.12 -41.25
N LEU A 22 8.87 8.25 -41.10
CA LEU A 22 9.87 8.38 -40.03
C LEU A 22 10.75 9.63 -40.18
N ALA A 23 10.88 10.17 -41.39
CA ALA A 23 11.67 11.37 -41.65
C ALA A 23 10.80 12.64 -41.79
N ASP A 24 9.55 12.59 -41.33
CA ASP A 24 8.62 13.74 -41.41
C ASP A 24 9.07 14.87 -40.47
N ASP A 25 8.81 16.11 -40.87
CA ASP A 25 9.19 17.30 -40.09
C ASP A 25 8.45 17.36 -38.74
N TYR A 26 7.22 16.82 -38.66
CA TYR A 26 6.38 16.87 -37.48
C TYR A 26 6.56 15.66 -36.55
N GLU A 27 6.86 15.92 -35.28
CA GLU A 27 7.07 14.88 -34.27
C GLU A 27 5.85 13.96 -34.07
N GLN A 28 4.61 14.48 -34.19
CA GLN A 28 3.40 13.68 -34.03
C GLN A 28 3.24 12.67 -35.17
N VAL A 29 3.68 13.04 -36.39
CA VAL A 29 3.67 12.16 -37.56
C VAL A 29 4.72 11.08 -37.38
N ARG A 30 5.94 11.43 -36.98
CA ARG A 30 7.00 10.45 -36.69
C ARG A 30 6.57 9.47 -35.58
N SER A 31 6.01 9.97 -34.47
CA SER A 31 5.52 9.14 -33.37
C SER A 31 4.43 8.13 -33.82
N ALA A 32 3.46 8.60 -34.62
CA ALA A 32 2.43 7.73 -35.19
C ALA A 32 3.01 6.74 -36.22
N ALA A 33 4.03 7.14 -36.97
CA ALA A 33 4.72 6.29 -37.93
C ALA A 33 5.47 5.14 -37.23
N VAL A 34 6.17 5.40 -36.13
CA VAL A 34 6.81 4.38 -35.28
C VAL A 34 5.77 3.35 -34.81
N GLN A 35 4.62 3.81 -34.31
CA GLN A 35 3.54 2.92 -33.88
C GLN A 35 2.97 2.09 -35.04
N LEU A 36 2.83 2.69 -36.23
CA LEU A 36 2.31 1.99 -37.41
C LEU A 36 3.28 0.91 -37.91
N ILE A 37 4.58 1.19 -37.92
CA ILE A 37 5.65 0.24 -38.23
C ILE A 37 5.62 -0.92 -37.24
N TRP A 38 5.52 -0.62 -35.95
CA TRP A 38 5.38 -1.64 -34.90
C TRP A 38 4.16 -2.54 -35.14
N VAL A 39 2.96 -1.98 -35.34
CA VAL A 39 1.75 -2.80 -35.60
C VAL A 39 1.94 -3.73 -36.80
N LEU A 40 2.49 -3.22 -37.90
CA LEU A 40 2.70 -4.01 -39.11
C LEU A 40 3.74 -5.11 -38.89
N SER A 41 4.77 -4.86 -38.09
CA SER A 41 5.76 -5.87 -37.68
C SER A 41 5.15 -7.03 -36.89
N GLN A 42 4.16 -6.76 -36.05
CA GLN A 42 3.45 -7.79 -35.28
C GLN A 42 2.45 -8.56 -36.15
N LEU A 43 1.84 -7.91 -37.15
CA LEU A 43 0.87 -8.55 -38.05
C LEU A 43 1.53 -9.45 -39.12
N TYR A 44 2.76 -9.12 -39.53
CA TYR A 44 3.47 -9.75 -40.64
C TYR A 44 4.96 -10.02 -40.34
N PRO A 45 5.30 -10.68 -39.22
CA PRO A 45 6.69 -10.77 -38.74
C PRO A 45 7.65 -11.47 -39.72
N GLU A 46 7.19 -12.57 -40.33
CA GLU A 46 7.97 -13.41 -41.25
C GLU A 46 7.95 -12.92 -42.71
N SER A 47 7.31 -11.79 -42.99
CA SER A 47 7.32 -11.26 -44.35
C SER A 47 8.70 -10.73 -44.72
N ILE A 48 9.14 -10.95 -45.96
CA ILE A 48 10.46 -10.53 -46.41
C ILE A 48 10.36 -9.16 -47.08
N VAL A 49 11.25 -8.25 -46.68
CA VAL A 49 11.36 -6.90 -47.25
C VAL A 49 12.77 -6.64 -47.76
N PRO A 50 12.94 -5.93 -48.89
CA PRO A 50 14.24 -5.57 -49.41
C PRO A 50 14.84 -4.40 -48.61
N ILE A 51 16.15 -4.46 -48.34
CA ILE A 51 16.88 -3.35 -47.75
C ILE A 51 17.21 -2.34 -48.87
N PRO A 52 16.89 -1.04 -48.76
CA PRO A 52 17.14 -0.08 -49.85
C PRO A 52 18.62 0.15 -50.18
N SER A 53 19.52 -0.07 -49.22
CA SER A 53 20.96 0.20 -49.31
C SER A 53 21.81 -1.03 -49.68
N SER A 54 21.27 -2.24 -49.53
CA SER A 54 21.94 -3.51 -49.86
C SER A 54 21.06 -4.37 -50.77
N ASN A 55 21.64 -5.27 -51.55
CA ASN A 55 20.86 -6.19 -52.39
C ASN A 55 20.34 -7.39 -51.58
N GLU A 56 20.09 -7.19 -50.29
CA GLU A 56 19.75 -8.21 -49.30
C GLU A 56 18.29 -8.12 -48.88
N GLU A 57 17.78 -9.26 -48.40
CA GLU A 57 16.41 -9.46 -47.97
C GLU A 57 16.39 -9.79 -46.48
N ILE A 58 15.49 -9.15 -45.73
CA ILE A 58 15.39 -9.30 -44.28
C ILE A 58 13.93 -9.50 -43.86
N ARG A 59 13.70 -10.16 -42.73
CA ARG A 59 12.36 -10.28 -42.14
C ARG A 59 11.86 -8.90 -41.71
N LEU A 60 10.57 -8.65 -41.94
CA LEU A 60 9.92 -7.37 -41.66
C LEU A 60 10.01 -7.02 -40.17
N VAL A 61 9.93 -8.01 -39.27
CA VAL A 61 10.11 -7.75 -37.83
C VAL A 61 11.51 -7.22 -37.49
N ASP A 62 12.56 -7.76 -38.10
CA ASP A 62 13.95 -7.34 -37.84
C ASP A 62 14.24 -5.97 -38.47
N ASP A 63 13.72 -5.74 -39.69
CA ASP A 63 13.80 -4.43 -40.37
C ASP A 63 13.06 -3.33 -39.61
N ALA A 64 11.85 -3.64 -39.13
CA ALA A 64 11.05 -2.73 -38.31
C ALA A 64 11.75 -2.44 -36.98
N PHE A 65 12.35 -3.45 -36.36
CA PHE A 65 13.09 -3.31 -35.11
C PHE A 65 14.26 -2.34 -35.28
N GLY A 66 15.10 -2.53 -36.31
CA GLY A 66 16.21 -1.61 -36.60
C GLY A 66 15.74 -0.17 -36.84
N LYS A 67 14.66 0.01 -37.62
CA LYS A 67 14.07 1.34 -37.84
C LYS A 67 13.56 1.98 -36.54
N ILE A 68 12.90 1.22 -35.67
CA ILE A 68 12.43 1.74 -34.37
C ILE A 68 13.63 2.05 -33.45
N CYS A 69 14.68 1.22 -33.47
CA CYS A 69 15.94 1.49 -32.76
C CYS A 69 16.57 2.82 -33.20
N HIS A 70 16.58 3.12 -34.50
CA HIS A 70 17.05 4.41 -34.99
C HIS A 70 16.25 5.59 -34.39
N MET A 71 14.95 5.41 -34.20
CA MET A 71 14.07 6.44 -33.63
C MET A 71 14.27 6.66 -32.13
N VAL A 72 15.04 5.80 -31.44
CA VAL A 72 15.52 6.08 -30.08
C VAL A 72 16.49 7.27 -30.06
N SER A 73 17.07 7.65 -31.20
CA SER A 73 17.92 8.84 -31.36
C SER A 73 17.19 10.03 -32.01
N ASP A 74 15.85 10.04 -32.03
CA ASP A 74 15.07 11.14 -32.62
C ASP A 74 15.27 12.49 -31.90
N GLY A 75 15.17 13.58 -32.64
CA GLY A 75 15.28 14.93 -32.09
C GLY A 75 14.19 15.29 -31.08
N SER A 76 13.04 14.62 -31.10
CA SER A 76 11.96 14.80 -30.13
C SER A 76 11.96 13.66 -29.10
N TRP A 77 12.07 14.03 -27.83
CA TRP A 77 12.02 13.06 -26.73
C TRP A 77 10.71 12.27 -26.70
N VAL A 78 9.58 12.84 -27.16
CA VAL A 78 8.30 12.14 -27.23
C VAL A 78 8.38 10.95 -28.19
N VAL A 79 9.08 11.12 -29.32
CA VAL A 79 9.31 10.05 -30.30
C VAL A 79 10.26 9.01 -29.73
N ARG A 80 11.33 9.44 -29.03
CA ARG A 80 12.27 8.52 -28.35
C ARG A 80 11.59 7.64 -27.30
N VAL A 81 10.74 8.22 -26.44
CA VAL A 81 9.94 7.47 -25.46
C VAL A 81 9.04 6.45 -26.16
N GLN A 82 8.33 6.87 -27.21
CA GLN A 82 7.43 5.98 -27.94
C GLN A 82 8.20 4.83 -28.61
N ALA A 83 9.35 5.12 -29.21
CA ALA A 83 10.22 4.11 -29.81
C ALA A 83 10.69 3.09 -28.75
N ALA A 84 11.26 3.56 -27.65
CA ALA A 84 11.73 2.72 -26.55
C ALA A 84 10.61 1.80 -26.01
N LYS A 85 9.43 2.35 -25.71
CA LYS A 85 8.27 1.56 -25.24
C LYS A 85 7.88 0.44 -26.20
N LEU A 86 7.88 0.72 -27.51
CA LEU A 86 7.47 -0.26 -28.52
C LEU A 86 8.52 -1.36 -28.69
N LEU A 87 9.82 -1.04 -28.63
CA LEU A 87 10.90 -2.03 -28.73
C LEU A 87 10.75 -3.17 -27.72
N GLY A 88 10.35 -2.84 -26.48
CA GLY A 88 10.17 -3.84 -25.42
C GLY A 88 9.18 -4.96 -25.75
N SER A 89 8.20 -4.68 -26.60
CA SER A 89 7.18 -5.65 -27.00
C SER A 89 7.57 -6.49 -28.23
N MET A 90 8.70 -6.21 -28.87
CA MET A 90 9.13 -6.88 -30.10
C MET A 90 9.91 -8.17 -29.83
N GLN A 91 9.26 -9.15 -29.20
CA GLN A 91 9.89 -10.40 -28.73
C GLN A 91 10.25 -11.41 -29.84
N GLN A 92 9.76 -11.22 -31.07
CA GLN A 92 10.04 -12.11 -32.22
C GLN A 92 11.29 -11.70 -33.02
N VAL A 93 11.97 -10.63 -32.60
CA VAL A 93 13.21 -10.17 -33.21
C VAL A 93 14.31 -11.22 -33.04
N SER A 94 15.19 -11.32 -34.02
CA SER A 94 16.36 -12.19 -33.95
C SER A 94 17.32 -11.78 -32.83
N SER A 95 17.94 -12.77 -32.18
CA SER A 95 18.89 -12.55 -31.07
C SER A 95 20.06 -11.65 -31.48
N HIS A 96 20.49 -11.72 -32.74
CA HIS A 96 21.59 -10.91 -33.26
C HIS A 96 21.25 -9.41 -33.26
N PHE A 97 20.06 -9.02 -33.75
CA PHE A 97 19.60 -7.63 -33.70
C PHE A 97 19.39 -7.15 -32.26
N LEU A 98 18.85 -8.02 -31.42
CA LEU A 98 18.62 -7.72 -30.02
C LEU A 98 19.95 -7.43 -29.29
N GLU A 99 20.97 -8.28 -29.46
CA GLU A 99 22.26 -8.11 -28.79
C GLU A 99 23.01 -6.85 -29.23
N GLN A 100 22.90 -6.46 -30.49
CA GLN A 100 23.54 -5.24 -31.01
C GLN A 100 23.05 -3.95 -30.37
N THR A 101 21.83 -3.93 -29.84
CA THR A 101 21.30 -2.77 -29.11
C THR A 101 22.13 -2.41 -27.87
N LEU A 102 22.92 -3.34 -27.37
CA LEU A 102 23.83 -3.20 -26.23
C LEU A 102 25.29 -2.93 -26.64
N ASP A 103 25.63 -2.95 -27.93
CA ASP A 103 27.02 -2.83 -28.38
C ASP A 103 27.55 -1.39 -28.26
N LYS A 104 28.45 -1.16 -27.29
CA LYS A 104 29.14 0.14 -27.08
C LYS A 104 30.34 0.34 -28.02
N LYS A 105 30.94 -0.75 -28.54
CA LYS A 105 32.23 -0.72 -29.28
C LYS A 105 32.10 -0.25 -30.73
N LEU A 106 31.02 -0.59 -31.43
CA LEU A 106 30.82 -0.15 -32.82
C LEU A 106 30.68 1.37 -32.94
N MET A 107 30.26 2.03 -31.85
CA MET A 107 29.99 3.47 -31.79
C MET A 107 31.25 4.35 -31.80
N SER A 108 32.38 3.85 -31.26
CA SER A 108 33.64 4.63 -31.23
C SER A 108 34.36 4.65 -32.59
N ASP A 109 34.05 3.71 -33.47
CA ASP A 109 34.61 3.56 -34.81
C ASP A 109 33.71 4.13 -35.94
N LEU A 110 32.60 4.80 -35.59
CA LEU A 110 31.61 5.38 -36.54
C LEU A 110 32.13 6.51 -37.45
N ARG A 111 33.42 6.82 -37.43
CA ARG A 111 34.03 7.53 -38.57
C ARG A 111 34.24 6.52 -39.68
N ARG A 112 33.38 6.57 -40.72
CA ARG A 112 33.54 5.83 -42.00
C ARG A 112 35.03 5.56 -42.28
N LYS A 113 35.51 4.35 -41.97
CA LYS A 113 36.90 3.99 -42.22
C LYS A 113 37.06 3.87 -43.73
N ARG A 114 37.77 4.85 -44.31
CA ARG A 114 38.08 4.89 -45.74
C ARG A 114 38.66 3.55 -46.18
N THR A 115 38.15 3.05 -47.30
CA THR A 115 38.59 1.77 -47.88
C THR A 115 40.10 1.82 -48.13
N ALA A 116 40.76 0.66 -48.16
CA ALA A 116 42.20 0.59 -48.47
C ALA A 116 42.51 1.28 -49.81
N HIS A 117 41.57 1.25 -50.76
CA HIS A 117 41.68 1.91 -52.05
C HIS A 117 41.57 3.44 -51.95
N GLU A 118 40.67 3.98 -51.12
CA GLU A 118 40.56 5.42 -50.85
C GLU A 118 41.83 5.96 -50.15
N ARG A 119 42.37 5.21 -49.17
CA ARG A 119 43.64 5.56 -48.51
C ARG A 119 44.84 5.53 -49.45
N ALA A 120 44.93 4.51 -50.31
CA ALA A 120 45.99 4.38 -51.29
C ALA A 120 45.93 5.49 -52.36
N LYS A 121 44.73 5.88 -52.80
CA LYS A 121 44.54 6.99 -53.75
C LYS A 121 44.97 8.32 -53.15
N GLU A 122 44.70 8.54 -51.86
CA GLU A 122 45.08 9.77 -51.16
C GLU A 122 46.59 9.86 -50.93
N LEU A 123 47.22 8.76 -50.49
CA LEU A 123 48.68 8.62 -50.38
C LEU A 123 49.39 8.82 -51.73
N TYR A 124 48.79 8.35 -52.82
CA TYR A 124 49.31 8.57 -54.17
C TYR A 124 49.13 10.03 -54.63
N SER A 125 48.02 10.67 -54.24
CA SER A 125 47.74 12.07 -54.59
C SER A 125 48.45 13.11 -53.71
N SER A 126 48.80 12.76 -52.47
CA SER A 126 49.46 13.68 -51.52
C SER A 126 50.98 13.67 -51.64
N GLY A 127 51.57 12.69 -52.35
CA GLY A 127 53.01 12.61 -52.58
C GLY A 127 53.83 12.29 -51.32
N GLU A 128 53.20 11.98 -50.19
CA GLU A 128 53.87 11.66 -48.94
C GLU A 128 54.27 10.18 -48.89
N PHE A 129 55.56 9.91 -49.07
CA PHE A 129 56.14 8.58 -48.81
C PHE A 129 56.16 8.31 -47.30
N SER A 130 55.52 7.21 -46.89
CA SER A 130 55.40 6.79 -45.49
C SER A 130 56.77 6.55 -44.84
N SER A 131 57.12 7.34 -43.83
CA SER A 131 58.34 7.19 -43.02
C SER A 131 58.17 6.10 -41.96
N GLY A 132 58.19 4.82 -42.37
CA GLY A 132 58.62 3.62 -41.62
C GLY A 132 58.43 3.47 -40.09
N ARG A 133 57.52 4.19 -39.41
CA ARG A 133 57.38 4.22 -37.93
C ARG A 133 56.01 3.75 -37.42
N LYS A 134 55.30 2.90 -38.15
CA LYS A 134 54.04 2.29 -37.68
C LYS A 134 54.03 0.79 -37.93
N TRP A 135 54.79 0.03 -37.14
CA TRP A 135 54.69 -1.43 -37.09
C TRP A 135 53.65 -1.92 -36.05
N GLY A 136 53.03 -1.01 -35.29
CA GLY A 136 51.97 -1.33 -34.32
C GLY A 136 50.53 -1.29 -34.87
N ASP A 137 50.34 -0.95 -36.15
CA ASP A 137 49.01 -0.91 -36.82
C ASP A 137 48.70 -2.21 -37.59
N ASP A 138 49.68 -3.12 -37.65
CA ASP A 138 49.64 -4.42 -38.33
C ASP A 138 49.37 -5.60 -37.36
N ALA A 139 48.95 -5.32 -36.12
CA ALA A 139 48.40 -6.37 -35.27
C ALA A 139 47.11 -6.92 -35.92
N PRO A 140 46.88 -8.25 -35.92
CA PRO A 140 45.65 -8.81 -36.49
C PRO A 140 44.45 -8.18 -35.79
N LYS A 141 43.73 -7.32 -36.52
CA LYS A 141 42.46 -6.73 -36.08
C LYS A 141 41.47 -7.88 -35.97
N GLU A 142 40.63 -7.85 -34.93
CA GLU A 142 39.49 -8.77 -34.82
C GLU A 142 38.80 -8.84 -36.19
N GLU A 143 38.61 -10.05 -36.72
CA GLU A 143 37.87 -10.22 -37.97
C GLU A 143 36.47 -9.65 -37.72
N ILE A 144 36.22 -8.45 -38.26
CA ILE A 144 34.90 -7.85 -38.23
C ILE A 144 34.04 -8.75 -39.11
N ASP A 145 33.15 -9.52 -38.50
CA ASP A 145 32.19 -10.35 -39.21
C ASP A 145 31.48 -9.48 -40.26
N THR A 146 31.49 -9.93 -41.52
CA THR A 146 30.78 -9.27 -42.62
C THR A 146 29.29 -9.08 -42.32
N GLY A 147 28.69 -9.95 -41.48
CA GLY A 147 27.34 -9.75 -40.97
C GLY A 147 27.21 -8.54 -40.03
N ALA A 148 28.23 -8.25 -39.22
CA ALA A 148 28.24 -7.10 -38.32
C ALA A 148 28.28 -5.75 -39.07
N VAL A 149 28.85 -5.71 -40.28
CA VAL A 149 28.93 -4.49 -41.13
C VAL A 149 27.61 -4.18 -41.84
N ASN A 150 26.89 -5.19 -42.34
CA ASN A 150 25.59 -5.00 -43.01
C ASN A 150 24.48 -4.58 -42.03
N LEU A 151 24.63 -4.90 -40.75
CA LEU A 151 23.68 -4.52 -39.71
C LEU A 151 23.90 -3.12 -39.10
N ILE A 152 25.04 -2.46 -39.36
CA ILE A 152 25.30 -1.07 -38.92
C ILE A 152 24.33 -0.11 -39.62
N GLU A 153 23.93 -0.42 -40.85
CA GLU A 153 22.95 0.35 -41.61
C GLU A 153 21.52 0.19 -41.08
N SER A 154 21.26 -0.80 -40.21
CA SER A 154 19.92 -1.08 -39.69
C SER A 154 19.46 -0.13 -38.58
N GLY A 155 20.37 0.63 -37.96
CA GLY A 155 20.04 1.53 -36.83
C GLY A 155 19.84 0.85 -35.47
N ALA A 156 20.02 -0.48 -35.38
CA ALA A 156 19.90 -1.24 -34.14
C ALA A 156 21.07 -1.05 -33.17
N CYS A 157 22.26 -0.76 -33.68
CA CYS A 157 23.49 -0.71 -32.89
C CYS A 157 23.44 0.39 -31.80
N GLY A 158 23.69 0.01 -30.55
CA GLY A 158 23.78 0.93 -29.42
C GLY A 158 22.47 1.63 -29.04
N ALA A 159 21.32 1.21 -29.58
CA ALA A 159 20.05 1.90 -29.35
C ALA A 159 19.64 1.94 -27.87
N PHE A 160 19.80 0.85 -27.12
CA PHE A 160 19.51 0.87 -25.68
C PHE A 160 20.58 1.61 -24.89
N VAL A 161 21.85 1.58 -25.31
CA VAL A 161 22.90 2.41 -24.69
C VAL A 161 22.50 3.89 -24.76
N HIS A 162 22.05 4.36 -25.93
CA HIS A 162 21.54 5.72 -26.08
C HIS A 162 20.29 6.00 -25.27
N GLY A 163 19.32 5.07 -25.27
CA GLY A 163 18.10 5.25 -24.49
C GLY A 163 18.35 5.33 -22.98
N LEU A 164 19.34 4.60 -22.47
CA LEU A 164 19.74 4.63 -21.06
C LEU A 164 20.56 5.88 -20.70
N GLU A 165 21.41 6.37 -21.62
CA GLU A 165 22.21 7.59 -21.43
C GLU A 165 21.48 8.88 -21.90
N ASP A 166 20.16 8.82 -22.13
CA ASP A 166 19.37 9.95 -22.68
C ASP A 166 19.31 11.15 -21.72
N GLU A 167 19.11 12.36 -22.23
CA GLU A 167 18.95 13.56 -21.39
C GLU A 167 17.62 13.57 -20.61
N MET A 168 16.58 12.92 -21.14
CA MET A 168 15.24 12.87 -20.56
C MET A 168 15.02 11.56 -19.81
N TYR A 169 14.68 11.66 -18.52
CA TYR A 169 14.49 10.49 -17.68
C TYR A 169 13.33 9.60 -18.13
N GLU A 170 12.29 10.15 -18.78
CA GLU A 170 11.18 9.36 -19.33
C GLU A 170 11.62 8.40 -20.43
N VAL A 171 12.66 8.78 -21.20
CA VAL A 171 13.28 7.90 -22.21
C VAL A 171 14.07 6.81 -21.50
N ARG A 172 14.85 7.15 -20.47
CA ARG A 172 15.59 6.18 -19.66
C ARG A 172 14.67 5.13 -19.03
N ILE A 173 13.57 5.57 -18.42
CA ILE A 173 12.53 4.69 -17.85
C ILE A 173 11.96 3.75 -18.91
N ALA A 174 11.57 4.29 -20.08
CA ALA A 174 11.04 3.50 -21.17
C ALA A 174 12.05 2.48 -21.71
N ALA A 175 13.33 2.85 -21.78
CA ALA A 175 14.42 1.96 -22.19
C ALA A 175 14.66 0.84 -21.17
N VAL A 176 14.68 1.15 -19.87
CA VAL A 176 14.79 0.15 -18.78
C VAL A 176 13.60 -0.83 -18.82
N GLU A 177 12.38 -0.34 -19.00
CA GLU A 177 11.19 -1.20 -19.15
C GLU A 177 11.26 -2.09 -20.39
N ALA A 178 11.74 -1.55 -21.50
CA ALA A 178 11.91 -2.29 -22.74
C ALA A 178 12.96 -3.41 -22.60
N LEU A 179 14.10 -3.11 -22.00
CA LEU A 179 15.12 -4.11 -21.64
C LEU A 179 14.53 -5.21 -20.78
N CYS A 180 13.71 -4.87 -19.77
CA CYS A 180 13.05 -5.84 -18.91
C CYS A 180 12.18 -6.83 -19.70
N MET A 181 11.30 -6.31 -20.57
CA MET A 181 10.37 -7.14 -21.33
C MET A 181 11.11 -8.10 -22.28
N LEU A 182 12.18 -7.62 -22.91
CA LEU A 182 12.99 -8.44 -23.81
C LEU A 182 13.81 -9.48 -23.03
N ALA A 183 14.42 -9.11 -21.91
CA ALA A 183 15.18 -10.01 -21.03
C ALA A 183 14.31 -11.10 -20.37
N GLN A 184 13.03 -10.83 -20.09
CA GLN A 184 12.10 -11.86 -19.63
C GLN A 184 11.86 -12.94 -20.71
N SER A 185 11.85 -12.54 -21.98
CA SER A 185 11.64 -13.46 -23.10
C SER A 185 12.92 -14.19 -23.56
N SER A 186 14.10 -13.62 -23.30
CA SER A 186 15.38 -14.15 -23.74
C SER A 186 16.41 -14.20 -22.59
N PRO A 187 16.70 -15.40 -22.02
CA PRO A 187 17.68 -15.54 -20.95
C PRO A 187 19.10 -15.12 -21.33
N SER A 188 19.55 -15.40 -22.55
CA SER A 188 20.89 -15.00 -23.01
C SER A 188 21.03 -13.48 -23.12
N PHE A 189 19.94 -12.78 -23.45
CA PHE A 189 19.91 -11.32 -23.44
C PHE A 189 19.90 -10.76 -22.01
N ALA A 190 19.20 -11.42 -21.09
CA ALA A 190 19.15 -11.02 -19.68
C ALA A 190 20.55 -10.97 -19.03
N GLU A 191 21.43 -11.92 -19.36
CA GLU A 191 22.81 -11.92 -18.89
C GLU A 191 23.62 -10.74 -19.46
N LYS A 192 23.42 -10.40 -20.75
CA LYS A 192 24.14 -9.33 -21.45
C LYS A 192 23.68 -7.93 -21.04
N CYS A 193 22.38 -7.76 -20.74
CA CYS A 193 21.85 -6.45 -20.32
C CYS A 193 22.09 -6.14 -18.84
N LEU A 194 22.57 -7.12 -18.06
CA LEU A 194 22.71 -6.99 -16.61
C LEU A 194 23.63 -5.84 -16.20
N ASP A 195 24.79 -5.70 -16.83
CA ASP A 195 25.74 -4.63 -16.50
C ASP A 195 25.10 -3.24 -16.70
N PHE A 196 24.37 -3.04 -17.80
CA PHE A 196 23.65 -1.79 -18.06
C PHE A 196 22.55 -1.52 -17.03
N LEU A 197 21.79 -2.54 -16.61
CA LEU A 197 20.76 -2.37 -15.59
C LEU A 197 21.34 -2.06 -14.21
N VAL A 198 22.49 -2.65 -13.86
CA VAL A 198 23.23 -2.34 -12.63
C VAL A 198 23.76 -0.91 -12.68
N ASP A 199 24.26 -0.43 -13.82
CA ASP A 199 24.72 0.96 -13.97
C ASP A 199 23.60 1.98 -13.67
N MET A 200 22.36 1.67 -14.06
CA MET A 200 21.20 2.54 -13.79
C MET A 200 20.85 2.68 -12.30
N PHE A 201 21.44 1.86 -11.42
CA PHE A 201 21.26 2.00 -9.98
C PHE A 201 21.99 3.23 -9.43
N ASN A 202 22.96 3.76 -10.17
CA ASN A 202 23.69 4.99 -9.82
C ASN A 202 23.16 6.22 -10.57
N ASP A 203 21.98 6.14 -11.19
CA ASP A 203 21.38 7.26 -11.91
C ASP A 203 21.06 8.43 -10.95
N GLU A 204 21.18 9.65 -11.44
CA GLU A 204 20.93 10.88 -10.68
C GLU A 204 19.45 11.04 -10.29
N ILE A 205 18.52 10.45 -11.08
CA ILE A 205 17.09 10.54 -10.87
C ILE A 205 16.58 9.34 -10.05
N GLU A 206 15.91 9.65 -8.93
CA GLU A 206 15.35 8.66 -7.99
C GLU A 206 14.40 7.67 -8.68
N GLU A 207 13.53 8.16 -9.56
CA GLU A 207 12.56 7.35 -10.29
C GLU A 207 13.23 6.32 -11.22
N VAL A 208 14.34 6.70 -11.85
CA VAL A 208 15.12 5.80 -12.72
C VAL A 208 15.79 4.71 -11.90
N ARG A 209 16.41 5.06 -10.77
CA ARG A 209 17.00 4.07 -9.84
C ARG A 209 15.95 3.06 -9.37
N LEU A 210 14.80 3.55 -8.88
CA LEU A 210 13.71 2.70 -8.38
C LEU A 210 13.18 1.75 -9.46
N GLN A 211 12.92 2.28 -10.66
CA GLN A 211 12.42 1.48 -11.78
C GLN A 211 13.43 0.41 -12.23
N SER A 212 14.72 0.72 -12.17
CA SER A 212 15.80 -0.22 -12.51
C SER A 212 15.84 -1.40 -11.53
N ILE A 213 15.69 -1.13 -10.23
CA ILE A 213 15.59 -2.17 -9.19
C ILE A 213 14.36 -3.05 -9.41
N HIS A 214 13.19 -2.45 -9.65
CA HIS A 214 11.96 -3.19 -9.95
C HIS A 214 12.07 -4.05 -11.21
N THR A 215 12.76 -3.54 -12.24
CA THR A 215 13.04 -4.24 -13.49
C THR A 215 13.95 -5.44 -13.27
N MET A 216 15.06 -5.25 -12.56
CA MET A 216 16.00 -6.33 -12.24
C MET A 216 15.33 -7.45 -11.43
N ARG A 217 14.43 -7.07 -10.50
CA ARG A 217 13.66 -8.04 -9.72
C ARG A 217 12.82 -8.97 -10.59
N LYS A 218 12.22 -8.47 -11.67
CA LYS A 218 11.40 -9.27 -12.59
C LYS A 218 12.22 -10.32 -13.36
N ILE A 219 13.50 -10.05 -13.62
CA ILE A 219 14.40 -10.94 -14.36
C ILE A 219 15.33 -11.75 -13.45
N SER A 220 15.28 -11.56 -12.13
CA SER A 220 16.20 -12.13 -11.13
C SER A 220 16.35 -13.66 -11.20
N ASN A 221 15.33 -14.38 -11.66
CA ASN A 221 15.40 -15.84 -11.81
C ASN A 221 16.34 -16.30 -12.94
N ASN A 222 16.61 -15.43 -13.91
CA ASN A 222 17.40 -15.73 -15.10
C ASN A 222 18.85 -15.21 -14.99
N ILE A 223 19.19 -14.55 -13.90
CA ILE A 223 20.50 -13.91 -13.70
C ILE A 223 21.17 -14.40 -12.42
N THR A 224 22.49 -14.29 -12.40
CA THR A 224 23.33 -14.52 -11.23
C THR A 224 24.28 -13.33 -11.10
N LEU A 225 24.32 -12.69 -9.93
CA LEU A 225 25.19 -11.52 -9.73
C LEU A 225 26.63 -11.97 -9.46
N ARG A 226 27.56 -11.33 -10.16
CA ARG A 226 28.99 -11.38 -9.85
C ARG A 226 29.32 -10.48 -8.65
N GLU A 227 30.51 -10.65 -8.07
CA GLU A 227 30.93 -9.88 -6.90
C GLU A 227 31.01 -8.37 -7.19
N ASP A 228 31.54 -7.96 -8.34
CA ASP A 228 31.63 -6.56 -8.78
C ASP A 228 30.25 -5.91 -8.96
N GLN A 229 29.29 -6.67 -9.48
CA GLN A 229 27.91 -6.22 -9.66
C GLN A 229 27.21 -6.13 -8.30
N LEU A 230 27.44 -7.10 -7.42
CA LEU A 230 26.86 -7.13 -6.08
C LEU A 230 27.33 -5.95 -5.24
N ASP A 231 28.62 -5.58 -5.29
CA ASP A 231 29.14 -4.38 -4.63
C ASP A 231 28.35 -3.12 -5.06
N THR A 232 28.13 -2.97 -6.36
CA THR A 232 27.38 -1.84 -6.92
C THR A 232 25.91 -1.84 -6.48
N VAL A 233 25.27 -3.02 -6.50
CA VAL A 233 23.89 -3.20 -6.05
C VAL A 233 23.75 -2.88 -4.55
N LEU A 234 24.70 -3.31 -3.72
CA LEU A 234 24.65 -3.10 -2.27
C LEU A 234 24.93 -1.66 -1.88
N ALA A 235 25.69 -0.89 -2.67
CA ALA A 235 25.92 0.55 -2.42
C ALA A 235 24.60 1.35 -2.35
N VAL A 236 23.55 0.88 -3.02
CA VAL A 236 22.20 1.50 -2.99
C VAL A 236 21.53 1.39 -1.61
N LEU A 237 21.98 0.48 -0.72
CA LEU A 237 21.50 0.43 0.66
C LEU A 237 21.79 1.73 1.44
N GLU A 238 22.69 2.58 0.94
CA GLU A 238 22.97 3.87 1.56
C GLU A 238 22.04 5.01 1.08
N ASP A 239 21.19 4.77 0.08
CA ASP A 239 20.29 5.77 -0.51
C ASP A 239 19.41 6.43 0.58
N SER A 240 19.15 7.73 0.43
CA SER A 240 18.28 8.48 1.33
C SER A 240 16.82 8.05 1.24
N SER A 241 16.37 7.61 0.07
CA SER A 241 14.99 7.21 -0.19
C SER A 241 14.70 5.83 0.41
N ARG A 242 13.73 5.78 1.32
CA ARG A 242 13.29 4.51 1.92
C ARG A 242 12.70 3.56 0.88
N ASP A 243 11.97 4.09 -0.09
CA ASP A 243 11.32 3.26 -1.13
C ASP A 243 12.37 2.52 -1.98
N ILE A 244 13.48 3.18 -2.30
CA ILE A 244 14.62 2.56 -3.01
C ILE A 244 15.25 1.47 -2.15
N ARG A 245 15.52 1.74 -0.87
CA ARG A 245 16.13 0.75 0.04
C ARG A 245 15.23 -0.48 0.22
N GLU A 246 13.93 -0.29 0.44
CA GLU A 246 12.98 -1.39 0.56
C GLU A 246 12.86 -2.18 -0.77
N ALA A 247 12.82 -1.51 -1.92
CA ALA A 247 12.82 -2.17 -3.22
C ALA A 247 14.08 -3.02 -3.43
N LEU A 248 15.23 -2.55 -2.96
CA LEU A 248 16.50 -3.27 -3.01
C LEU A 248 16.49 -4.48 -2.08
N HIS A 249 15.97 -4.35 -0.85
CA HIS A 249 15.77 -5.51 0.04
C HIS A 249 14.91 -6.59 -0.63
N GLU A 250 13.86 -6.20 -1.35
CA GLU A 250 13.02 -7.13 -2.11
C GLU A 250 13.74 -7.75 -3.32
N LEU A 251 14.62 -7.01 -4.00
CA LEU A 251 15.48 -7.56 -5.04
C LEU A 251 16.42 -8.63 -4.47
N LEU A 252 17.11 -8.32 -3.36
CA LEU A 252 18.04 -9.24 -2.70
C LEU A 252 17.35 -10.53 -2.21
N CYS A 253 16.05 -10.48 -1.87
CA CYS A 253 15.27 -11.68 -1.53
C CYS A 253 15.25 -12.74 -2.65
N CYS A 254 15.32 -12.31 -3.91
CA CYS A 254 15.19 -13.18 -5.08
C CYS A 254 16.46 -13.29 -5.94
N THR A 255 17.53 -12.60 -5.52
CA THR A 255 18.82 -12.60 -6.20
C THR A 255 19.55 -13.93 -5.98
N ASN A 256 20.31 -14.38 -6.98
CA ASN A 256 21.23 -15.51 -6.86
C ASN A 256 22.67 -15.00 -6.76
N VAL A 257 23.40 -15.49 -5.76
CA VAL A 257 24.81 -15.16 -5.50
C VAL A 257 25.66 -16.42 -5.67
N SER A 258 26.84 -16.30 -6.29
CA SER A 258 27.70 -17.45 -6.60
C SER A 258 28.66 -17.86 -5.48
N THR A 259 29.06 -16.93 -4.60
CA THR A 259 30.15 -17.14 -3.63
C THR A 259 29.68 -16.91 -2.19
N LYS A 260 30.38 -17.52 -1.21
CA LYS A 260 30.09 -17.27 0.21
C LYS A 260 30.49 -15.85 0.61
N GLU A 261 31.53 -15.31 -0.04
CA GLU A 261 32.03 -13.95 0.13
C GLU A 261 30.94 -12.93 -0.23
N GLY A 262 30.19 -13.16 -1.33
CA GLY A 262 29.05 -12.32 -1.69
C GLY A 262 27.92 -12.36 -0.66
N ILE A 263 27.61 -13.53 -0.08
CA ILE A 263 26.61 -13.63 1.01
C ILE A 263 27.09 -12.90 2.27
N HIS A 264 28.38 -13.04 2.61
CA HIS A 264 28.97 -12.35 3.75
C HIS A 264 28.95 -10.82 3.55
N LEU A 265 29.33 -10.34 2.37
CA LEU A 265 29.26 -8.92 2.00
C LEU A 265 27.82 -8.38 2.12
N ALA A 266 26.85 -9.08 1.53
CA ALA A 266 25.45 -8.68 1.62
C ALA A 266 24.95 -8.61 3.07
N LEU A 267 25.33 -9.57 3.92
CA LEU A 267 25.01 -9.53 5.34
C LEU A 267 25.64 -8.31 6.03
N VAL A 268 26.93 -8.06 5.82
CA VAL A 268 27.64 -6.93 6.43
C VAL A 268 27.02 -5.59 6.03
N GLU A 269 26.71 -5.40 4.75
CA GLU A 269 26.07 -4.16 4.26
C GLU A 269 24.63 -4.02 4.77
N LEU A 270 23.86 -5.11 4.88
CA LEU A 270 22.53 -5.08 5.51
C LEU A 270 22.60 -4.74 7.01
N LEU A 271 23.63 -5.19 7.74
CA LEU A 271 23.83 -4.84 9.15
C LEU A 271 24.28 -3.37 9.32
N LYS A 272 25.11 -2.84 8.41
CA LYS A 272 25.41 -1.41 8.35
C LYS A 272 24.15 -0.59 8.06
N ASN A 273 23.32 -1.04 7.12
CA ASN A 273 22.04 -0.43 6.79
C ASN A 273 21.09 -0.42 8.00
N LEU A 274 21.00 -1.52 8.74
CA LEU A 274 20.22 -1.60 9.99
C LEU A 274 20.70 -0.61 11.07
N THR A 275 22.02 -0.44 11.19
CA THR A 275 22.62 0.50 12.14
C THR A 275 22.34 1.96 11.75
N LYS A 276 22.39 2.27 10.45
CA LYS A 276 22.15 3.62 9.90
C LYS A 276 20.66 3.97 9.86
N TYR A 277 19.80 3.00 9.52
CA TYR A 277 18.35 3.13 9.37
C TYR A 277 17.62 2.02 10.13
N PRO A 278 17.45 2.16 11.46
CA PRO A 278 16.77 1.16 12.28
C PRO A 278 15.31 0.89 11.88
N THR A 279 14.68 1.84 11.18
CA THR A 279 13.31 1.75 10.65
C THR A 279 13.15 0.71 9.54
N ASP A 280 14.25 0.24 8.96
CA ASP A 280 14.28 -0.78 7.91
C ASP A 280 14.43 -2.22 8.46
N ARG A 281 14.37 -2.40 9.79
CA ARG A 281 14.61 -3.68 10.47
C ARG A 281 13.78 -4.84 9.91
N GLU A 282 12.47 -4.65 9.74
CA GLU A 282 11.57 -5.70 9.28
C GLU A 282 11.86 -6.14 7.83
N SER A 283 12.17 -5.19 6.94
CA SER A 283 12.52 -5.50 5.55
C SER A 283 13.87 -6.20 5.46
N ILE A 284 14.84 -5.81 6.28
CA ILE A 284 16.15 -6.47 6.38
C ILE A 284 16.02 -7.90 6.90
N TRP A 285 15.26 -8.13 7.97
CA TRP A 285 15.03 -9.48 8.50
C TRP A 285 14.30 -10.38 7.49
N LYS A 286 13.30 -9.83 6.78
CA LYS A 286 12.63 -10.53 5.66
C LYS A 286 13.63 -10.85 4.55
N CYS A 287 14.50 -9.91 4.19
CA CYS A 287 15.55 -10.12 3.20
C CYS A 287 16.48 -11.27 3.58
N LEU A 288 17.02 -11.26 4.80
CA LEU A 288 17.93 -12.29 5.30
C LEU A 288 17.27 -13.66 5.42
N LYS A 289 15.98 -13.71 5.80
CA LYS A 289 15.19 -14.94 5.74
C LYS A 289 15.23 -15.57 4.34
N PHE A 290 14.94 -14.78 3.31
CA PHE A 290 14.93 -15.29 1.93
C PHE A 290 16.34 -15.61 1.44
N LEU A 291 17.32 -14.75 1.71
CA LEU A 291 18.72 -14.95 1.33
C LEU A 291 19.27 -16.27 1.88
N GLY A 292 19.01 -16.57 3.16
CA GLY A 292 19.43 -17.83 3.81
C GLY A 292 18.70 -19.04 3.25
N SER A 293 17.39 -18.92 2.98
CA SER A 293 16.60 -20.01 2.40
C SER A 293 17.03 -20.40 0.99
N ARG A 294 17.53 -19.44 0.19
CA ARG A 294 17.99 -19.65 -1.18
C ARG A 294 19.42 -20.17 -1.27
N HIS A 295 20.29 -19.78 -0.34
CA HIS A 295 21.72 -20.10 -0.38
C HIS A 295 22.22 -20.92 0.82
N PRO A 296 21.56 -22.02 1.22
CA PRO A 296 21.91 -22.75 2.44
C PRO A 296 23.35 -23.31 2.42
N THR A 297 23.82 -23.73 1.25
CA THR A 297 25.17 -24.30 1.07
C THR A 297 26.27 -23.23 1.17
N LEU A 298 26.00 -21.99 0.74
CA LEU A 298 26.95 -20.88 0.84
C LEU A 298 27.03 -20.31 2.26
N VAL A 299 25.92 -20.37 3.00
CA VAL A 299 25.86 -19.94 4.41
C VAL A 299 26.59 -20.92 5.33
N LEU A 300 26.52 -22.24 5.08
CA LEU A 300 27.14 -23.27 5.92
C LEU A 300 28.59 -22.99 6.36
N PRO A 301 29.54 -22.67 5.46
CA PRO A 301 30.92 -22.38 5.86
C PRO A 301 31.08 -21.07 6.65
N LEU A 302 30.10 -20.17 6.63
CA LEU A 302 30.13 -18.90 7.37
C LEU A 302 29.65 -19.05 8.82
N VAL A 303 28.88 -20.10 9.13
CA VAL A 303 28.22 -20.26 10.45
C VAL A 303 29.18 -20.12 11.63
N PRO A 304 30.38 -20.74 11.66
CA PRO A 304 31.28 -20.60 12.80
C PRO A 304 31.78 -19.17 13.02
N GLU A 305 32.04 -18.44 11.92
CA GLU A 305 32.47 -17.04 11.95
C GLU A 305 31.34 -16.13 12.42
N LEU A 306 30.13 -16.31 11.85
CA LEU A 306 28.96 -15.49 12.16
C LEU A 306 28.46 -15.67 13.59
N LEU A 307 28.54 -16.88 14.13
CA LEU A 307 28.20 -17.17 15.53
C LEU A 307 29.37 -16.88 16.49
N SER A 308 30.53 -16.47 15.96
CA SER A 308 31.77 -16.30 16.73
C SER A 308 32.07 -17.53 17.59
N THR A 309 31.94 -18.74 17.04
CA THR A 309 32.22 -19.98 17.80
C THR A 309 33.70 -20.32 17.71
N HIS A 310 34.32 -20.60 18.86
CA HIS A 310 35.70 -21.05 18.92
C HIS A 310 35.75 -22.55 19.26
N PRO A 311 36.58 -23.39 18.59
CA PRO A 311 36.58 -24.84 18.81
C PRO A 311 36.93 -25.29 20.25
N PHE A 312 37.59 -24.42 21.02
CA PHE A 312 38.11 -24.75 22.36
C PHE A 312 37.65 -23.80 23.48
N PHE A 313 37.01 -22.68 23.13
CA PHE A 313 36.63 -21.65 24.11
C PHE A 313 35.16 -21.29 23.94
N ASP A 314 34.46 -21.17 25.05
CA ASP A 314 33.12 -20.62 25.06
C ASP A 314 33.20 -19.10 24.89
N THR A 315 32.66 -18.59 23.79
CA THR A 315 32.51 -17.16 23.57
C THR A 315 31.34 -16.61 24.40
N PRO A 316 31.41 -15.33 24.83
CA PRO A 316 30.34 -14.71 25.58
C PRO A 316 29.04 -14.76 24.78
N GLU A 317 27.93 -15.09 25.45
CA GLU A 317 26.60 -15.16 24.86
C GLU A 317 26.19 -13.76 24.36
N PRO A 318 25.87 -13.60 23.06
CA PRO A 318 25.39 -12.32 22.52
C PRO A 318 24.03 -11.91 23.10
N ASP A 319 23.77 -10.60 23.11
CA ASP A 319 22.50 -10.05 23.58
C ASP A 319 21.35 -10.40 22.63
N MET A 320 20.22 -10.86 23.17
CA MET A 320 19.02 -11.18 22.40
C MET A 320 18.20 -9.96 22.03
N ASP A 321 18.48 -8.81 22.65
CA ASP A 321 17.87 -7.53 22.29
C ASP A 321 18.61 -6.83 21.13
N ASP A 322 19.79 -7.33 20.73
CA ASP A 322 20.56 -6.79 19.61
C ASP A 322 19.91 -7.18 18.26
N PRO A 323 19.38 -6.20 17.49
CA PRO A 323 18.72 -6.49 16.23
C PRO A 323 19.69 -7.01 15.16
N ALA A 324 21.00 -6.73 15.26
CA ALA A 324 22.02 -7.25 14.36
C ALA A 324 22.28 -8.74 14.59
N TYR A 325 22.35 -9.18 15.85
CA TYR A 325 22.46 -10.59 16.18
C TYR A 325 21.21 -11.39 15.78
N ILE A 326 20.00 -10.85 16.01
CA ILE A 326 18.76 -11.48 15.52
C ILE A 326 18.79 -11.66 13.99
N ALA A 327 19.26 -10.64 13.26
CA ALA A 327 19.40 -10.70 11.80
C ALA A 327 20.30 -11.87 11.35
N VAL A 328 21.44 -12.07 12.02
CA VAL A 328 22.35 -13.21 11.78
C VAL A 328 21.66 -14.55 12.06
N LEU A 329 20.96 -14.67 13.18
CA LEU A 329 20.22 -15.89 13.53
C LEU A 329 19.11 -16.21 12.53
N VAL A 330 18.37 -15.19 12.05
CA VAL A 330 17.33 -15.36 11.02
C VAL A 330 17.94 -15.93 9.73
N LEU A 331 19.09 -15.42 9.28
CA LEU A 331 19.80 -15.95 8.12
C LEU A 331 20.16 -17.43 8.32
N ILE A 332 20.81 -17.76 9.44
CA ILE A 332 21.31 -19.10 9.75
C ILE A 332 20.16 -20.10 9.89
N PHE A 333 19.09 -19.78 10.62
CA PHE A 333 17.97 -20.71 10.80
C PHE A 333 17.20 -20.95 9.50
N ASN A 334 17.10 -19.96 8.62
CA ASN A 334 16.51 -20.18 7.30
C ASN A 334 17.37 -21.06 6.39
N ALA A 335 18.70 -20.93 6.47
CA ALA A 335 19.63 -21.83 5.79
C ALA A 335 19.61 -23.27 6.36
N ALA A 336 19.52 -23.40 7.69
CA ALA A 336 19.51 -24.68 8.40
C ALA A 336 18.31 -25.57 8.03
N LYS A 337 17.20 -24.98 7.57
CA LYS A 337 16.01 -25.73 7.13
C LYS A 337 16.34 -26.74 6.04
N SER A 338 17.23 -26.36 5.12
CA SER A 338 17.63 -27.18 3.96
C SER A 338 19.01 -27.82 4.15
N CYS A 339 19.68 -27.58 5.29
CA CYS A 339 21.03 -28.06 5.57
C CYS A 339 21.08 -28.83 6.90
N PRO A 340 20.92 -30.16 6.89
CA PRO A 340 20.79 -30.96 8.11
C PRO A 340 22.09 -31.06 8.94
N THR A 341 23.24 -30.70 8.37
CA THR A 341 24.53 -30.68 9.07
C THR A 341 24.75 -29.38 9.85
N MET A 342 24.00 -28.32 9.54
CA MET A 342 24.17 -27.00 10.15
C MET A 342 23.94 -26.98 11.67
N PRO A 343 22.94 -27.68 12.24
CA PRO A 343 22.76 -27.74 13.68
C PRO A 343 23.94 -28.34 14.46
N ALA A 344 24.83 -29.10 13.80
CA ALA A 344 26.04 -29.61 14.45
C ALA A 344 27.07 -28.51 14.77
N LEU A 345 26.92 -27.32 14.17
CA LEU A 345 27.77 -26.14 14.38
C LEU A 345 27.21 -25.19 15.45
N PHE A 346 26.03 -25.47 16.00
CA PHE A 346 25.37 -24.59 16.95
C PHE A 346 25.89 -24.79 18.37
N SER A 347 26.05 -23.68 19.09
CA SER A 347 26.28 -23.66 20.54
C SER A 347 24.99 -23.96 21.31
N ASP A 348 25.11 -24.26 22.60
CA ASP A 348 23.95 -24.52 23.47
C ASP A 348 22.99 -23.31 23.54
N HIS A 349 23.53 -22.08 23.64
CA HIS A 349 22.73 -20.86 23.61
C HIS A 349 22.02 -20.65 22.26
N THR A 350 22.63 -21.04 21.13
CA THR A 350 21.98 -20.93 19.81
C THR A 350 20.70 -21.77 19.74
N PHE A 351 20.66 -22.94 20.38
CA PHE A 351 19.43 -23.74 20.47
C PHE A 351 18.35 -23.10 21.35
N ARG A 352 18.75 -22.42 22.44
CA ARG A 352 17.83 -21.64 23.28
C ARG A 352 17.27 -20.44 22.52
N HIS A 353 18.13 -19.71 21.82
CA HIS A 353 17.76 -18.56 20.99
C HIS A 353 16.82 -18.97 19.86
N TYR A 354 17.09 -20.10 19.19
CA TYR A 354 16.17 -20.68 18.21
C TYR A 354 14.78 -20.91 18.80
N ALA A 355 14.69 -21.54 19.98
CA ALA A 355 13.41 -21.84 20.60
C ALA A 355 12.62 -20.55 20.91
N TYR A 356 13.30 -19.56 21.48
CA TYR A 356 12.70 -18.26 21.75
C TYR A 356 12.22 -17.56 20.47
N LEU A 357 13.08 -17.41 19.46
CA LEU A 357 12.76 -16.73 18.20
C LEU A 357 11.73 -17.50 17.36
N ARG A 358 11.65 -18.83 17.50
CA ARG A 358 10.62 -19.63 16.84
C ARG A 358 9.23 -19.34 17.39
N ASP A 359 9.14 -19.11 18.70
CA ASP A 359 7.88 -18.79 19.38
C ASP A 359 7.50 -17.32 19.18
N SER A 360 8.46 -16.38 19.28
CA SER A 360 8.20 -14.93 19.14
C SER A 360 8.11 -14.44 17.69
N LEU A 361 8.95 -14.96 16.79
CA LEU A 361 9.07 -14.53 15.39
C LEU A 361 8.83 -15.69 14.41
N SER A 362 7.73 -16.41 14.62
CA SER A 362 7.37 -17.62 13.85
C SER A 362 7.23 -17.43 12.33
N HIS A 363 6.99 -16.18 11.89
CA HIS A 363 6.90 -15.80 10.48
C HIS A 363 8.28 -15.58 9.82
N LEU A 364 9.34 -15.36 10.60
CA LEU A 364 10.72 -15.22 10.14
C LEU A 364 11.53 -16.50 10.34
N VAL A 365 11.32 -17.23 11.44
CA VAL A 365 12.11 -18.42 11.81
C VAL A 365 11.35 -19.71 11.49
N PRO A 366 11.88 -20.58 10.59
CA PRO A 366 11.20 -21.80 10.19
C PRO A 366 11.34 -22.92 11.24
N PRO A 367 10.47 -23.94 11.21
CA PRO A 367 10.65 -25.13 12.03
C PRO A 367 11.84 -25.98 11.54
N LEU A 368 12.78 -26.25 12.44
CA LEU A 368 13.97 -27.08 12.22
C LEU A 368 13.85 -28.46 12.85
N ARG A 369 14.47 -29.46 12.22
CA ARG A 369 14.60 -30.82 12.77
C ARG A 369 15.92 -30.91 13.55
N LEU A 370 15.87 -30.56 14.83
CA LEU A 370 17.05 -30.52 15.70
C LEU A 370 17.26 -31.89 16.41
N PRO A 371 18.49 -32.41 16.49
CA PRO A 371 18.78 -33.64 17.22
C PRO A 371 18.48 -33.46 18.71
N GLY A 372 17.72 -34.39 19.31
CA GLY A 372 17.44 -34.41 20.75
C GLY A 372 16.12 -33.75 21.21
N ARG A 373 15.38 -33.05 20.34
CA ARG A 373 14.07 -32.47 20.68
C ARG A 373 12.99 -33.00 19.75
N LYS A 374 12.14 -33.92 20.26
CA LYS A 374 10.84 -34.18 19.64
C LYS A 374 10.02 -32.91 19.82
N LEU A 375 9.80 -32.12 18.76
CA LEU A 375 8.77 -31.08 18.78
C LEU A 375 7.45 -31.77 19.16
N VAL A 376 6.92 -31.43 20.33
CA VAL A 376 5.51 -31.68 20.67
C VAL A 376 4.69 -30.67 19.86
N SER A 377 4.73 -30.80 18.54
CA SER A 377 3.73 -30.24 17.66
C SER A 377 2.97 -31.45 17.13
N SER A 378 1.89 -31.80 17.82
CA SER A 378 0.87 -32.67 17.23
C SER A 378 0.54 -32.11 15.85
N PRO A 379 0.68 -32.89 14.76
CA PRO A 379 0.01 -32.52 13.53
C PRO A 379 -1.47 -32.68 13.84
N VAL A 380 -2.15 -31.57 14.16
CA VAL A 380 -3.60 -31.52 13.99
C VAL A 380 -3.79 -31.68 12.49
N SER A 381 -3.97 -32.94 12.10
CA SER A 381 -4.46 -33.31 10.79
C SER A 381 -5.78 -32.56 10.66
N PRO A 382 -5.98 -31.68 9.67
CA PRO A 382 -7.32 -31.19 9.40
C PRO A 382 -8.08 -32.38 8.85
N SER A 383 -8.80 -33.08 9.73
CA SER A 383 -9.88 -33.95 9.31
C SER A 383 -10.87 -33.04 8.60
N ILE A 384 -10.87 -33.13 7.27
CA ILE A 384 -11.83 -32.47 6.39
C ILE A 384 -13.19 -33.12 6.64
N THR A 385 -13.89 -32.61 7.64
CA THR A 385 -15.34 -32.68 7.76
C THR A 385 -15.82 -31.23 7.71
N PRO A 386 -16.86 -30.88 6.91
CA PRO A 386 -17.44 -29.54 6.92
C PRO A 386 -18.26 -29.40 8.20
N HIS A 387 -17.58 -29.31 9.35
CA HIS A 387 -18.19 -28.91 10.60
C HIS A 387 -18.02 -27.40 10.65
N GLU A 388 -19.13 -26.67 10.69
CA GLU A 388 -19.13 -25.22 10.95
C GLU A 388 -18.22 -24.91 12.14
N ASP A 389 -17.45 -23.82 12.06
CA ASP A 389 -16.52 -23.41 13.12
C ASP A 389 -17.29 -23.31 14.45
N PRO A 390 -16.89 -24.01 15.53
CA PRO A 390 -17.56 -23.95 16.83
C PRO A 390 -17.70 -22.50 17.34
N SER A 391 -16.78 -21.62 16.95
CA SER A 391 -16.80 -20.19 17.28
C SER A 391 -17.94 -19.46 16.57
N GLN A 392 -18.21 -19.78 15.30
CA GLN A 392 -19.35 -19.25 14.54
C GLN A 392 -20.67 -19.76 15.13
N GLN A 393 -20.75 -21.05 15.46
CA GLN A 393 -21.94 -21.63 16.08
C GLN A 393 -22.25 -20.95 17.43
N PHE A 394 -21.22 -20.73 18.26
CA PHE A 394 -21.38 -20.01 19.53
C PHE A 394 -21.88 -18.58 19.34
N LEU A 395 -21.37 -17.84 18.35
CA LEU A 395 -21.84 -16.50 18.00
C LEU A 395 -23.33 -16.51 17.63
N HIS A 396 -23.75 -17.39 16.73
CA HIS A 396 -25.15 -17.52 16.31
C HIS A 396 -26.08 -17.89 17.47
N GLN A 397 -25.71 -18.89 18.28
CA GLN A 397 -26.50 -19.30 19.44
C GLN A 397 -26.61 -18.20 20.50
N SER A 398 -25.55 -17.42 20.70
CA SER A 398 -25.54 -16.30 21.63
C SER A 398 -26.53 -15.23 21.19
N LEU A 399 -26.59 -14.93 19.89
CA LEU A 399 -27.53 -13.95 19.34
C LEU A 399 -28.97 -14.43 19.35
N GLU A 400 -29.22 -15.68 18.95
CA GLU A 400 -30.56 -16.27 18.99
C GLU A 400 -31.14 -16.22 20.42
N ARG A 401 -30.31 -16.46 21.44
CA ARG A 401 -30.69 -16.33 22.85
C ARG A 401 -31.13 -14.89 23.20
N VAL A 402 -30.47 -13.88 22.64
CA VAL A 402 -30.81 -12.45 22.84
C VAL A 402 -32.02 -12.02 22.00
N TYR A 403 -32.35 -12.70 20.91
CA TYR A 403 -33.55 -12.37 20.13
C TYR A 403 -34.83 -13.00 20.71
N ASN A 404 -34.70 -14.09 21.47
CA ASN A 404 -35.83 -14.81 22.09
C ASN A 404 -36.23 -14.29 23.49
N LEU A 405 -36.07 -12.98 23.76
CA LEU A 405 -36.29 -12.34 25.08
C LEU A 405 -37.75 -12.28 25.57
N GLN A 406 -38.70 -12.93 24.90
CA GLN A 406 -40.15 -12.66 25.01
C GLN A 406 -40.77 -12.91 26.40
N HIS A 407 -40.02 -13.46 27.36
CA HIS A 407 -40.53 -13.84 28.69
C HIS A 407 -39.70 -13.35 29.89
N LEU A 408 -38.68 -12.51 29.67
CA LEU A 408 -37.84 -12.02 30.77
C LEU A 408 -38.34 -10.67 31.31
N ASP A 409 -38.15 -10.48 32.60
CA ASP A 409 -38.39 -9.21 33.26
C ASP A 409 -37.31 -8.17 32.88
N PRO A 410 -37.57 -6.87 33.07
CA PRO A 410 -36.64 -5.79 32.75
C PRO A 410 -35.21 -6.00 33.28
N GLN A 411 -35.07 -6.59 34.47
CA GLN A 411 -33.78 -6.86 35.10
C GLN A 411 -33.09 -8.06 34.44
N GLY A 412 -33.80 -9.18 34.22
CA GLY A 412 -33.26 -10.35 33.53
C GLY A 412 -32.80 -10.05 32.09
N ILE A 413 -33.47 -9.15 31.38
CA ILE A 413 -33.04 -8.68 30.05
C ILE A 413 -31.69 -7.95 30.15
N GLN A 414 -31.51 -7.07 31.14
CA GLN A 414 -30.26 -6.33 31.31
C GLN A 414 -29.09 -7.28 31.64
N GLU A 415 -29.29 -8.21 32.56
CA GLU A 415 -28.25 -9.17 32.97
C GLU A 415 -27.85 -10.08 31.81
N LEU A 416 -28.81 -10.58 31.02
CA LEU A 416 -28.52 -11.39 29.84
C LEU A 416 -27.73 -10.61 28.79
N LEU A 417 -28.08 -9.34 28.54
CA LEU A 417 -27.32 -8.47 27.64
C LEU A 417 -25.89 -8.24 28.16
N GLU A 418 -25.71 -7.97 29.46
CA GLU A 418 -24.39 -7.80 30.06
C GLU A 418 -23.50 -9.05 29.90
N PHE A 419 -24.06 -10.24 30.15
CA PHE A 419 -23.34 -11.49 29.97
C PHE A 419 -22.97 -11.74 28.50
N THR A 420 -23.92 -11.55 27.58
CA THR A 420 -23.66 -11.77 26.15
C THR A 420 -22.70 -10.75 25.57
N ILE A 421 -22.75 -9.48 25.96
CA ILE A 421 -21.76 -8.47 25.56
C ILE A 421 -20.36 -8.90 25.99
N ARG A 422 -20.20 -9.34 27.25
CA ARG A 422 -18.92 -9.82 27.77
C ARG A 422 -18.42 -11.05 27.03
N ASP A 423 -19.29 -12.01 26.75
CA ASP A 423 -18.93 -13.24 26.04
C ASP A 423 -18.52 -12.94 24.58
N LEU A 424 -19.21 -12.02 23.90
CA LEU A 424 -18.87 -11.58 22.54
C LEU A 424 -17.56 -10.79 22.49
N GLN A 425 -17.33 -9.87 23.44
CA GLN A 425 -16.05 -9.17 23.56
C GLN A 425 -14.90 -10.16 23.76
N ARG A 426 -15.11 -11.15 24.62
CA ARG A 426 -14.11 -12.20 24.86
C ARG A 426 -13.86 -13.06 23.63
N LEU A 427 -14.91 -13.38 22.86
CA LEU A 427 -14.77 -14.09 21.58
C LEU A 427 -13.94 -13.28 20.58
N GLY A 428 -14.17 -11.97 20.49
CA GLY A 428 -13.40 -11.09 19.61
C GLY A 428 -11.92 -10.96 19.99
N GLU A 429 -11.60 -11.00 21.28
CA GLU A 429 -10.21 -11.03 21.77
C GLU A 429 -9.49 -12.35 21.45
N LEU A 430 -10.21 -13.46 21.40
CA LEU A 430 -9.64 -14.80 21.23
C LEU A 430 -9.56 -15.25 19.78
N GLN A 431 -10.50 -14.83 18.92
CA GLN A 431 -10.59 -15.28 17.53
C GLN A 431 -10.51 -14.11 16.55
N SER A 432 -9.34 -13.93 15.94
CA SER A 432 -9.05 -12.78 15.06
C SER A 432 -9.93 -12.72 13.81
N GLU A 433 -10.33 -13.86 13.25
CA GLU A 433 -11.18 -13.90 12.04
C GLU A 433 -12.62 -13.43 12.30
N LEU A 434 -13.18 -13.76 13.48
CA LEU A 434 -14.53 -13.37 13.88
C LEU A 434 -14.57 -12.06 14.67
N ALA A 435 -13.41 -11.47 14.98
CA ALA A 435 -13.30 -10.29 15.83
C ALA A 435 -14.14 -9.11 15.34
N GLY A 436 -14.17 -8.87 14.03
CA GLY A 436 -14.98 -7.80 13.44
C GLY A 436 -16.49 -7.99 13.71
N MET A 437 -17.02 -9.20 13.47
CA MET A 437 -18.43 -9.52 13.73
C MET A 437 -18.77 -9.49 15.22
N ALA A 438 -17.90 -10.07 16.06
CA ALA A 438 -18.09 -10.13 17.50
C ALA A 438 -18.12 -8.72 18.11
N ASP A 439 -17.14 -7.88 17.77
CA ASP A 439 -17.07 -6.48 18.22
C ASP A 439 -18.31 -5.70 17.76
N PHE A 440 -18.66 -5.79 16.47
CA PHE A 440 -19.81 -5.05 15.92
C PHE A 440 -21.11 -5.40 16.63
N THR A 441 -21.32 -6.70 16.86
CA THR A 441 -22.50 -7.20 17.54
C THR A 441 -22.52 -6.83 19.01
N ALA A 442 -21.39 -6.94 19.71
CA ALA A 442 -21.26 -6.50 21.09
C ALA A 442 -21.57 -5.00 21.23
N THR A 443 -21.09 -4.16 20.31
CA THR A 443 -21.37 -2.72 20.29
C THR A 443 -22.86 -2.43 20.06
N TYR A 444 -23.52 -3.18 19.16
CA TYR A 444 -24.98 -3.07 18.98
C TYR A 444 -25.75 -3.42 20.25
N LEU A 445 -25.42 -4.54 20.89
CA LEU A 445 -26.04 -4.97 22.14
C LEU A 445 -25.76 -3.98 23.28
N GLN A 446 -24.56 -3.39 23.32
CA GLN A 446 -24.21 -2.34 24.27
C GLN A 446 -25.06 -1.09 24.06
N CYS A 447 -25.31 -0.67 22.81
CA CYS A 447 -26.22 0.44 22.51
C CYS A 447 -27.64 0.15 23.01
N GLN A 448 -28.12 -1.08 22.79
CA GLN A 448 -29.43 -1.50 23.26
C GLN A 448 -29.52 -1.52 24.79
N LEU A 449 -28.49 -2.06 25.46
CA LEU A 449 -28.42 -2.09 26.92
C LEU A 449 -28.43 -0.68 27.51
N LEU A 450 -27.65 0.25 26.93
CA LEU A 450 -27.64 1.66 27.34
C LEU A 450 -29.01 2.32 27.16
N LEU A 451 -29.69 2.05 26.03
CA LEU A 451 -31.03 2.56 25.76
C LEU A 451 -32.05 2.04 26.80
N ILE A 452 -32.03 0.73 27.07
CA ILE A 452 -32.91 0.10 28.07
C ILE A 452 -32.68 0.70 29.46
N LYS A 453 -31.41 0.82 29.90
CA LYS A 453 -31.04 1.44 31.18
C LYS A 453 -31.52 2.88 31.29
N ALA A 454 -31.35 3.67 30.22
CA ALA A 454 -31.82 5.05 30.18
C ALA A 454 -33.36 5.16 30.25
N LEU A 455 -34.11 4.24 29.63
CA LEU A 455 -35.57 4.24 29.65
C LEU A 455 -36.18 3.76 30.98
N GLN A 456 -35.46 2.93 31.72
CA GLN A 456 -35.85 2.38 33.03
C GLN A 456 -35.41 3.25 34.22
N GLU A 457 -34.70 4.35 33.95
CA GLU A 457 -34.19 5.22 34.99
C GLU A 457 -35.31 5.76 35.89
N LYS A 458 -35.10 5.73 37.23
CA LYS A 458 -36.08 6.23 38.22
C LYS A 458 -36.44 7.70 37.99
N LEU A 459 -35.59 8.42 37.24
CA LEU A 459 -35.81 9.75 36.71
C LEU A 459 -37.20 9.97 36.10
N TRP A 460 -37.73 8.98 35.39
CA TRP A 460 -39.03 9.13 34.72
C TRP A 460 -40.20 9.26 35.71
N ASN A 461 -40.01 8.81 36.95
CA ASN A 461 -41.01 8.80 38.01
C ASN A 461 -40.94 10.05 38.92
N VAL A 462 -39.94 10.92 38.73
CA VAL A 462 -39.79 12.19 39.47
C VAL A 462 -40.42 13.34 38.68
N ALA A 463 -41.04 14.31 39.36
CA ALA A 463 -41.63 15.48 38.74
C ALA A 463 -40.57 16.30 37.97
N ALA A 464 -40.85 16.60 36.70
CA ALA A 464 -39.94 17.28 35.77
C ALA A 464 -39.27 18.58 36.31
N PRO A 465 -39.92 19.44 37.12
CA PRO A 465 -39.31 20.68 37.62
C PRO A 465 -38.21 20.48 38.66
N LEU A 466 -38.12 19.29 39.28
CA LEU A 466 -37.16 18.97 40.36
C LEU A 466 -35.86 18.34 39.84
N TYR A 467 -35.62 18.39 38.53
CA TYR A 467 -34.45 17.80 37.92
C TYR A 467 -33.16 18.53 38.34
N LEU A 468 -32.40 17.91 39.25
CA LEU A 468 -31.04 18.31 39.59
C LEU A 468 -30.08 17.82 38.49
N LYS A 469 -29.12 18.66 38.09
CA LYS A 469 -28.07 18.38 37.07
C LYS A 469 -27.25 17.10 37.31
N GLN A 470 -27.40 16.43 38.45
CA GLN A 470 -26.69 15.19 38.81
C GLN A 470 -27.24 13.92 38.14
N ASN A 471 -28.43 13.94 37.52
CA ASN A 471 -29.00 12.78 36.81
C ASN A 471 -28.57 12.71 35.33
N ALA A 472 -27.26 12.76 35.09
CA ALA A 472 -26.63 12.89 33.76
C ALA A 472 -26.62 11.60 32.90
N LEU A 473 -27.14 10.48 33.40
CA LEU A 473 -26.97 9.17 32.79
C LEU A 473 -27.70 9.03 31.45
N ALA A 474 -28.99 9.38 31.35
CA ALA A 474 -29.73 9.28 30.08
C ALA A 474 -29.15 10.17 28.96
N SER A 475 -28.65 11.38 29.29
CA SER A 475 -28.00 12.24 28.28
C SER A 475 -26.61 11.73 27.89
N ALA A 476 -25.84 11.20 28.85
CA ALA A 476 -24.56 10.55 28.55
C ALA A 476 -24.76 9.30 27.68
N ALA A 477 -25.77 8.47 28.00
CA ALA A 477 -26.14 7.29 27.23
C ALA A 477 -26.54 7.66 25.80
N ALA A 478 -27.39 8.69 25.61
CA ALA A 478 -27.76 9.14 24.27
C ALA A 478 -26.54 9.57 23.45
N LYS A 479 -25.60 10.34 24.04
CA LYS A 479 -24.35 10.73 23.37
C LYS A 479 -23.47 9.53 23.03
N GLN A 480 -23.33 8.58 23.94
CA GLN A 480 -22.55 7.38 23.73
C GLN A 480 -23.14 6.50 22.62
N ILE A 481 -24.46 6.31 22.59
CA ILE A 481 -25.14 5.57 21.51
C ILE A 481 -24.92 6.26 20.15
N LEU A 482 -25.00 7.60 20.09
CA LEU A 482 -24.69 8.33 18.86
C LEU A 482 -23.25 8.09 18.40
N GLU A 483 -22.27 8.19 19.29
CA GLU A 483 -20.86 7.93 18.96
C GLU A 483 -20.63 6.50 18.47
N GLU A 484 -21.16 5.51 19.18
CA GLU A 484 -21.03 4.09 18.82
C GLU A 484 -21.75 3.75 17.50
N THR A 485 -22.92 4.34 17.22
CA THR A 485 -23.59 4.15 15.93
C THR A 485 -22.79 4.75 14.77
N TYR A 486 -22.08 5.86 14.96
CA TYR A 486 -21.16 6.37 13.93
C TYR A 486 -19.93 5.47 13.75
N LYS A 487 -19.38 4.91 14.83
CA LYS A 487 -18.31 3.89 14.77
C LYS A 487 -18.77 2.67 13.99
N MET A 488 -19.95 2.13 14.30
CA MET A 488 -20.50 0.97 13.60
C MET A 488 -20.68 1.22 12.09
N GLU A 489 -21.10 2.43 11.68
CA GLU A 489 -21.30 2.75 10.26
C GLU A 489 -19.99 3.00 9.49
N PHE A 490 -19.02 3.71 10.09
CA PHE A 490 -17.88 4.24 9.36
C PHE A 490 -16.53 3.57 9.67
N MET A 491 -16.42 2.81 10.76
CA MET A 491 -15.20 2.07 11.12
C MET A 491 -15.20 0.65 10.57
N TYR A 492 -16.36 0.11 10.16
CA TYR A 492 -16.47 -1.25 9.66
C TYR A 492 -16.59 -1.27 8.14
N SER A 493 -15.95 -2.26 7.52
CA SER A 493 -16.11 -2.60 6.12
C SER A 493 -16.97 -3.86 5.98
N GLY A 494 -17.74 -3.94 4.89
CA GLY A 494 -18.68 -5.06 4.67
C GLY A 494 -20.08 -4.84 5.27
N VAL A 495 -20.40 -3.61 5.69
CA VAL A 495 -21.74 -3.26 6.20
C VAL A 495 -22.73 -3.16 5.02
N GLU A 496 -23.76 -3.98 5.03
CA GLU A 496 -24.85 -4.05 4.05
C GLU A 496 -25.99 -3.08 4.39
N SER A 497 -26.84 -2.79 3.39
CA SER A 497 -28.03 -1.92 3.50
C SER A 497 -28.90 -2.23 4.73
N ARG A 498 -29.09 -3.52 5.03
CA ARG A 498 -29.88 -3.98 6.19
C ARG A 498 -29.27 -3.61 7.54
N GLN A 499 -27.94 -3.67 7.69
CA GLN A 499 -27.30 -3.22 8.93
C GLN A 499 -27.29 -1.70 9.01
N VAL A 500 -27.06 -1.01 7.88
CA VAL A 500 -27.06 0.46 7.82
C VAL A 500 -28.41 1.01 8.29
N VAL A 501 -29.56 0.49 7.80
CA VAL A 501 -30.87 0.98 8.24
C VAL A 501 -31.13 0.73 9.73
N ILE A 502 -30.66 -0.38 10.29
CA ILE A 502 -30.77 -0.70 11.73
C ILE A 502 -29.90 0.25 12.57
N ILE A 503 -28.68 0.56 12.13
CA ILE A 503 -27.80 1.52 12.79
C ILE A 503 -28.43 2.92 12.77
N HIS A 504 -28.96 3.36 11.62
CA HIS A 504 -29.65 4.65 11.52
C HIS A 504 -30.93 4.69 12.35
N HIS A 505 -31.63 3.56 12.49
CA HIS A 505 -32.78 3.44 13.39
C HIS A 505 -32.36 3.62 14.86
N MET A 506 -31.30 2.95 15.29
CA MET A 506 -30.73 3.11 16.64
C MET A 506 -30.30 4.57 16.90
N ARG A 507 -29.71 5.22 15.88
CA ARG A 507 -29.35 6.64 15.92
C ARG A 507 -30.59 7.52 16.11
N LEU A 508 -31.69 7.22 15.41
CA LEU A 508 -32.95 7.96 15.55
C LEU A 508 -33.55 7.78 16.95
N GLN A 509 -33.49 6.58 17.52
CA GLN A 509 -33.89 6.32 18.92
C GLN A 509 -33.04 7.12 19.92
N ALA A 510 -31.73 7.19 19.72
CA ALA A 510 -30.83 7.98 20.57
C ALA A 510 -31.11 9.50 20.47
N LYS A 511 -31.40 10.01 19.27
CA LYS A 511 -31.80 11.41 19.08
C LYS A 511 -33.16 11.70 19.72
N ALA A 512 -34.11 10.78 19.63
CA ALA A 512 -35.39 10.89 20.32
C ALA A 512 -35.20 10.92 21.85
N LEU A 513 -34.35 10.05 22.40
CA LEU A 513 -34.00 10.05 23.82
C LEU A 513 -33.37 11.39 24.24
N GLN A 514 -32.41 11.90 23.47
CA GLN A 514 -31.78 13.20 23.73
C GLN A 514 -32.80 14.35 23.70
N LEU A 515 -33.76 14.33 22.75
CA LEU A 515 -34.85 15.30 22.68
C LEU A 515 -35.76 15.22 23.93
N ILE A 516 -36.12 14.01 24.38
CA ILE A 516 -36.96 13.84 25.57
C ILE A 516 -36.25 14.36 26.83
N VAL A 517 -34.96 14.08 26.99
CA VAL A 517 -34.16 14.52 28.14
C VAL A 517 -33.96 16.05 28.14
N THR A 518 -33.65 16.62 26.98
CA THR A 518 -33.50 18.08 26.82
C THR A 518 -34.84 18.81 27.02
N ALA A 519 -35.95 18.26 26.54
CA ALA A 519 -37.29 18.80 26.74
C ALA A 519 -37.68 18.93 28.22
N ARG A 520 -37.23 17.99 29.07
CA ARG A 520 -37.48 18.02 30.52
C ARG A 520 -36.71 19.11 31.26
N THR A 521 -35.57 19.54 30.72
CA THR A 521 -34.66 20.51 31.38
C THR A 521 -34.76 21.91 30.81
N THR A 522 -35.26 22.05 29.58
CA THR A 522 -35.39 23.32 28.88
C THR A 522 -36.54 24.15 29.46
N ARG A 523 -36.26 25.42 29.77
CA ARG A 523 -37.29 26.40 30.16
C ARG A 523 -37.69 27.22 28.93
N GLY A 524 -38.99 27.26 28.61
CA GLY A 524 -39.54 28.00 27.46
C GLY A 524 -39.90 27.10 26.27
N VAL A 525 -40.89 27.53 25.48
CA VAL A 525 -41.49 26.72 24.40
C VAL A 525 -40.77 26.91 23.06
N GLU A 526 -40.17 28.08 22.81
CA GLU A 526 -39.52 28.42 21.53
C GLU A 526 -38.32 27.52 21.18
N PRO A 527 -37.35 27.26 22.07
CA PRO A 527 -36.22 26.36 21.74
C PRO A 527 -36.68 24.92 21.49
N LEU A 528 -37.73 24.52 22.20
CA LEU A 528 -38.35 23.20 22.10
C LEU A 528 -39.00 22.96 20.74
N PHE A 529 -39.67 23.98 20.20
CA PHE A 529 -40.28 23.92 18.87
C PHE A 529 -39.24 23.65 17.78
N GLY A 530 -38.14 24.43 17.75
CA GLY A 530 -37.06 24.24 16.77
C GLY A 530 -36.34 22.88 16.87
N MET A 531 -36.20 22.33 18.08
CA MET A 531 -35.64 20.98 18.26
C MET A 531 -36.59 19.89 17.76
N CYS A 532 -37.90 20.03 18.01
CA CYS A 532 -38.91 19.10 17.49
C CYS A 532 -38.98 19.14 15.96
N GLU A 533 -38.97 20.33 15.33
CA GLU A 533 -38.96 20.43 13.86
C GLU A 533 -37.72 19.77 13.25
N LYS A 534 -36.53 20.02 13.80
CA LYS A 534 -35.29 19.37 13.33
C LYS A 534 -35.39 17.85 13.43
N PHE A 535 -35.89 17.32 14.53
CA PHE A 535 -36.07 15.89 14.70
C PHE A 535 -37.06 15.32 13.67
N LEU A 536 -38.20 15.98 13.42
CA LEU A 536 -39.17 15.55 12.40
C LEU A 536 -38.57 15.59 10.98
N GLN A 537 -37.75 16.59 10.65
CA GLN A 537 -37.02 16.63 9.38
C GLN A 537 -36.05 15.46 9.22
N GLU A 538 -35.42 15.02 10.31
CA GLU A 538 -34.55 13.84 10.28
C GLU A 538 -35.33 12.54 10.09
N VAL A 539 -36.54 12.42 10.68
CA VAL A 539 -37.45 11.29 10.44
C VAL A 539 -37.87 11.24 8.97
N ASP A 540 -38.25 12.39 8.38
CA ASP A 540 -38.56 12.50 6.96
C ASP A 540 -37.36 12.12 6.09
N SER A 541 -36.15 12.57 6.46
CA SER A 541 -34.92 12.22 5.76
C SER A 541 -34.63 10.72 5.85
N PHE A 542 -34.84 10.09 7.01
CA PHE A 542 -34.68 8.66 7.19
C PHE A 542 -35.62 7.89 6.27
N GLN A 543 -36.91 8.27 6.24
CA GLN A 543 -37.89 7.62 5.36
C GLN A 543 -37.46 7.69 3.90
N ARG A 544 -37.00 8.86 3.42
CA ARG A 544 -36.56 9.05 2.04
C ARG A 544 -35.32 8.24 1.69
N CYS A 545 -34.36 8.12 2.60
CA CYS A 545 -33.11 7.39 2.36
C CYS A 545 -33.29 5.86 2.38
N PHE A 546 -34.25 5.34 3.15
CA PHE A 546 -34.38 3.90 3.41
C PHE A 546 -35.73 3.31 2.95
N ILE A 547 -36.33 3.87 1.89
CA ILE A 547 -37.65 3.45 1.39
C ILE A 547 -37.73 1.94 1.14
N SER A 548 -36.69 1.35 0.56
CA SER A 548 -36.63 -0.08 0.21
C SER A 548 -36.58 -1.02 1.41
N GLU A 549 -36.09 -0.55 2.57
CA GLU A 549 -35.86 -1.39 3.75
C GLU A 549 -36.99 -1.28 4.79
N LEU A 550 -37.84 -0.24 4.71
CA LEU A 550 -38.99 -0.04 5.60
C LEU A 550 -39.89 -1.27 5.80
N PRO A 551 -40.19 -2.10 4.77
CA PRO A 551 -41.01 -3.30 4.96
C PRO A 551 -40.41 -4.32 5.94
N HIS A 552 -39.10 -4.31 6.16
CA HIS A 552 -38.42 -5.21 7.09
C HIS A 552 -38.39 -4.66 8.53
N MET A 553 -38.86 -3.43 8.75
CA MET A 553 -38.80 -2.71 10.04
C MET A 553 -40.15 -2.69 10.78
N GLN A 554 -41.06 -3.62 10.47
CA GLN A 554 -42.41 -3.67 11.01
C GLN A 554 -42.43 -3.74 12.54
N GLY A 555 -43.30 -2.93 13.17
CA GLY A 555 -43.45 -2.87 14.62
C GLY A 555 -42.30 -2.18 15.37
N SER A 556 -41.30 -1.68 14.64
CA SER A 556 -40.17 -0.92 15.20
C SER A 556 -40.57 0.49 15.64
N PHE A 557 -39.66 1.20 16.30
CA PHE A 557 -39.85 2.61 16.68
C PHE A 557 -40.16 3.52 15.49
N VAL A 558 -39.43 3.38 14.37
CA VAL A 558 -39.56 4.27 13.21
C VAL A 558 -40.84 4.00 12.44
N ASP A 559 -41.23 2.74 12.29
CA ASP A 559 -42.48 2.32 11.65
C ASP A 559 -43.70 2.95 12.36
N LYS A 560 -43.78 2.78 13.69
CA LYS A 560 -44.79 3.43 14.54
C LYS A 560 -44.75 4.96 14.46
N LEU A 561 -43.56 5.54 14.31
CA LEU A 561 -43.40 6.98 14.23
C LEU A 561 -43.93 7.52 12.91
N LEU A 562 -43.66 6.84 11.80
CA LEU A 562 -44.15 7.17 10.46
C LEU A 562 -45.67 7.10 10.38
N ASP A 563 -46.29 6.09 10.99
CA ASP A 563 -47.77 6.01 11.11
C ASP A 563 -48.35 7.20 11.88
N LEU A 564 -47.62 7.71 12.87
CA LEU A 564 -48.03 8.84 13.71
C LEU A 564 -47.59 10.21 13.15
N MET A 565 -46.84 10.28 12.06
CA MET A 565 -46.30 11.54 11.51
C MET A 565 -47.36 12.61 11.26
N PRO A 566 -48.53 12.33 10.64
CA PRO A 566 -49.57 13.35 10.42
C PRO A 566 -50.05 14.00 11.73
N ARG A 567 -50.09 13.22 12.80
CA ARG A 567 -50.45 13.71 14.14
C ARG A 567 -49.30 14.49 14.78
N LEU A 568 -48.06 14.05 14.63
CA LEU A 568 -46.89 14.71 15.22
C LEU A 568 -46.68 16.12 14.68
N VAL A 569 -46.86 16.33 13.38
CA VAL A 569 -46.68 17.63 12.71
C VAL A 569 -47.70 18.68 13.19
N THR A 570 -48.89 18.25 13.60
CA THR A 570 -49.98 19.14 14.05
C THR A 570 -50.04 19.33 15.57
N SER A 571 -49.25 18.58 16.33
CA SER A 571 -49.27 18.56 17.79
C SER A 571 -48.35 19.63 18.40
N LYS A 572 -48.65 20.05 19.64
CA LYS A 572 -47.74 20.95 20.37
C LYS A 572 -46.44 20.22 20.76
N PRO A 573 -45.28 20.90 20.87
CA PRO A 573 -44.00 20.24 21.22
C PRO A 573 -44.06 19.37 22.48
N SER A 574 -44.82 19.78 23.50
CA SER A 574 -45.01 19.00 24.72
C SER A 574 -45.77 17.67 24.50
N GLU A 575 -46.69 17.64 23.53
CA GLU A 575 -47.42 16.43 23.15
C GLU A 575 -46.56 15.53 22.28
N VAL A 576 -45.79 16.11 21.34
CA VAL A 576 -44.79 15.39 20.53
C VAL A 576 -43.82 14.63 21.43
N VAL A 577 -43.23 15.29 22.42
CA VAL A 577 -42.29 14.66 23.37
C VAL A 577 -42.95 13.52 24.16
N LYS A 578 -44.21 13.68 24.58
CA LYS A 578 -44.95 12.61 25.27
C LYS A 578 -45.20 11.40 24.37
N ILE A 579 -45.62 11.63 23.13
CA ILE A 579 -45.82 10.57 22.13
C ILE A 579 -44.50 9.84 21.90
N LEU A 580 -43.40 10.56 21.67
CA LEU A 580 -42.07 9.99 21.49
C LEU A 580 -41.65 9.13 22.69
N GLN A 581 -41.86 9.60 23.92
CA GLN A 581 -41.53 8.85 25.13
C GLN A 581 -42.34 7.54 25.22
N THR A 582 -43.63 7.57 24.89
CA THR A 582 -44.49 6.38 24.90
C THR A 582 -44.06 5.39 23.80
N THR A 583 -43.86 5.87 22.57
CA THR A 583 -43.47 5.03 21.44
C THR A 583 -42.10 4.39 21.66
N LEU A 584 -41.13 5.14 22.20
CA LEU A 584 -39.78 4.64 22.50
C LEU A 584 -39.78 3.59 23.62
N ARG A 585 -40.68 3.69 24.61
CA ARG A 585 -40.84 2.64 25.63
C ARG A 585 -41.48 1.36 25.11
N GLN A 586 -42.25 1.46 24.03
CA GLN A 586 -42.93 0.35 23.37
C GLN A 586 -42.14 -0.16 22.15
N SER A 587 -40.93 0.34 21.91
CA SER A 587 -40.13 -0.10 20.76
C SER A 587 -39.59 -1.50 20.99
N THR A 588 -39.67 -2.33 19.95
CA THR A 588 -39.13 -3.68 19.96
C THR A 588 -37.63 -3.69 19.66
N PHE A 589 -36.98 -4.77 20.06
CA PHE A 589 -35.60 -5.05 19.70
C PHE A 589 -35.53 -5.55 18.25
N LEU A 590 -34.77 -4.87 17.39
CA LEU A 590 -34.58 -5.30 16.00
C LEU A 590 -33.46 -6.34 15.90
N HIS A 591 -33.72 -7.37 15.09
CA HIS A 591 -32.74 -8.40 14.78
C HIS A 591 -31.67 -7.83 13.85
N LEU A 592 -30.40 -7.86 14.26
CA LEU A 592 -29.27 -7.48 13.43
C LEU A 592 -28.81 -8.70 12.61
N PRO A 593 -29.05 -8.75 11.29
CA PRO A 593 -28.51 -9.82 10.46
C PRO A 593 -27.00 -9.65 10.33
N LEU A 594 -26.24 -10.72 10.54
CA LEU A 594 -24.78 -10.72 10.36
C LEU A 594 -24.44 -10.94 8.88
N PRO A 595 -23.53 -10.15 8.30
CA PRO A 595 -23.04 -10.39 6.94
C PRO A 595 -21.95 -11.49 6.95
N GLU A 596 -21.60 -12.02 5.77
CA GLU A 596 -20.58 -13.07 5.67
C GLU A 596 -19.16 -12.58 6.03
N GLN A 597 -18.85 -11.32 5.71
CA GLN A 597 -17.54 -10.73 5.96
C GLN A 597 -17.71 -9.32 6.53
N LEU A 598 -17.31 -9.16 7.80
CA LEU A 598 -17.29 -7.88 8.47
C LEU A 598 -15.92 -7.66 9.10
N HIS A 599 -15.22 -6.62 8.66
CA HIS A 599 -13.91 -6.28 9.20
C HIS A 599 -13.89 -4.89 9.79
N LYS A 600 -13.29 -4.78 10.97
CA LYS A 600 -13.06 -3.52 11.66
C LYS A 600 -11.80 -2.88 11.12
N ALA A 601 -11.87 -1.61 10.73
CA ALA A 601 -10.70 -0.84 10.38
C ALA A 601 -9.80 -0.66 11.60
N THR A 602 -8.53 -1.00 11.45
CA THR A 602 -7.51 -0.83 12.49
C THR A 602 -6.30 -0.12 11.92
N ALA A 603 -5.58 0.59 12.77
CA ALA A 603 -4.29 1.13 12.42
C ALA A 603 -3.29 0.98 13.55
N ASN A 604 -2.04 0.69 13.17
CA ASN A 604 -0.91 0.61 14.07
C ASN A 604 0.20 1.55 13.59
N ILE A 605 0.56 2.52 14.43
CA ILE A 605 1.68 3.42 14.17
C ILE A 605 2.95 2.66 14.54
N ILE A 606 3.84 2.49 13.57
CA ILE A 606 5.14 1.82 13.71
C ILE A 606 6.19 2.85 14.11
N GLU A 607 6.21 3.98 13.40
CA GLU A 607 7.04 5.15 13.73
C GLU A 607 6.14 6.39 13.81
N PRO A 608 6.29 7.24 14.84
CA PRO A 608 7.20 7.10 15.98
C PRO A 608 6.83 5.90 16.89
N THR A 609 7.81 5.28 17.53
CA THR A 609 7.57 4.16 18.48
C THR A 609 6.95 4.60 19.81
N GLY A 610 7.18 5.86 20.20
CA GLY A 610 6.72 6.44 21.47
C GLY A 610 7.49 6.00 22.72
N GLU A 611 8.58 5.27 22.54
CA GLU A 611 9.43 4.76 23.64
C GLU A 611 10.64 5.66 23.92
N SER A 612 10.89 6.68 23.09
CA SER A 612 12.05 7.54 23.23
C SER A 612 11.82 8.67 24.25
N ASP A 613 12.63 8.68 25.30
CA ASP A 613 12.71 9.80 26.26
C ASP A 613 13.53 10.99 25.74
N ASN A 614 14.15 10.86 24.56
CA ASN A 614 14.94 11.93 23.97
C ASN A 614 14.02 12.93 23.24
N PRO A 615 13.97 14.21 23.67
CA PRO A 615 13.07 15.17 23.04
C PRO A 615 13.58 15.58 21.66
N LEU A 616 12.67 15.62 20.69
CA LEU A 616 12.87 16.25 19.39
C LEU A 616 13.00 17.77 19.59
N ARG A 617 14.23 18.27 19.50
CA ARG A 617 14.56 19.68 19.76
C ARG A 617 14.56 20.47 18.46
N PHE A 618 13.86 21.60 18.46
CA PHE A 618 13.80 22.46 17.29
C PHE A 618 13.59 23.92 17.63
N THR A 619 13.92 24.81 16.69
CA THR A 619 13.75 26.25 16.91
C THR A 619 12.27 26.65 16.82
N SER A 620 11.76 27.34 17.83
CA SER A 620 10.40 27.85 17.89
C SER A 620 10.08 28.73 16.70
N GLY A 621 8.89 28.57 16.13
CA GLY A 621 8.46 29.28 14.92
C GLY A 621 8.99 28.70 13.61
N LEU A 622 9.94 27.75 13.65
CA LEU A 622 10.26 26.90 12.50
C LEU A 622 9.42 25.63 12.50
N VAL A 623 9.39 24.98 11.35
CA VAL A 623 8.70 23.71 11.14
C VAL A 623 9.69 22.57 11.34
N VAL A 624 9.23 21.50 12.00
CA VAL A 624 9.93 20.22 12.04
C VAL A 624 9.05 19.11 11.50
N ALA A 625 9.64 18.28 10.66
CA ALA A 625 9.02 17.07 10.17
C ALA A 625 9.14 15.96 11.22
N LEU A 626 8.01 15.33 11.53
CA LEU A 626 7.92 14.08 12.24
C LEU A 626 7.48 13.01 11.24
N ASP A 627 8.31 12.00 11.02
CA ASP A 627 7.94 10.88 10.16
C ASP A 627 6.88 10.01 10.85
N VAL A 628 5.82 9.67 10.12
CA VAL A 628 4.76 8.77 10.56
C VAL A 628 4.68 7.61 9.57
N ASP A 629 5.02 6.41 10.04
CA ASP A 629 4.83 5.14 9.33
C ASP A 629 3.79 4.32 10.08
N ALA A 630 2.71 3.94 9.40
CA ALA A 630 1.63 3.20 10.00
C ALA A 630 1.07 2.13 9.06
N THR A 631 0.75 0.96 9.60
CA THR A 631 -0.04 -0.04 8.90
C THR A 631 -1.53 0.19 9.16
N LEU A 632 -2.32 0.08 8.10
CA LEU A 632 -3.77 0.22 8.14
C LEU A 632 -4.38 -1.09 7.61
N GLU A 633 -5.34 -1.65 8.33
CA GLU A 633 -6.04 -2.86 7.89
C GLU A 633 -7.54 -2.55 7.72
N HIS A 634 -8.12 -3.13 6.68
CA HIS A 634 -9.55 -3.08 6.36
C HIS A 634 -10.15 -1.67 6.22
N VAL A 635 -9.34 -0.68 5.82
CA VAL A 635 -9.79 0.68 5.48
C VAL A 635 -10.21 0.73 4.00
N GLN A 636 -11.46 1.07 3.70
CA GLN A 636 -11.99 1.06 2.31
C GLN A 636 -11.40 2.14 1.39
N ASP A 637 -11.38 3.39 1.86
CA ASP A 637 -10.92 4.57 1.10
C ASP A 637 -9.90 5.35 1.95
N PRO A 638 -8.68 4.83 2.12
CA PRO A 638 -7.71 5.43 3.05
C PRO A 638 -7.32 6.86 2.64
N GLN A 639 -7.21 7.14 1.34
CA GLN A 639 -6.82 8.45 0.82
C GLN A 639 -7.85 9.55 1.16
N GLY A 640 -9.15 9.25 1.03
CA GLY A 640 -10.20 10.20 1.36
C GLY A 640 -10.44 10.32 2.87
N THR A 641 -10.39 9.20 3.60
CA THR A 641 -10.92 9.11 4.96
C THR A 641 -9.86 9.26 6.05
N VAL A 642 -8.63 8.79 5.86
CA VAL A 642 -7.63 8.80 6.93
C VAL A 642 -7.11 10.22 7.15
N LYS A 643 -6.93 10.58 8.43
CA LYS A 643 -6.37 11.84 8.90
C LYS A 643 -5.41 11.56 10.05
N VAL A 644 -4.41 12.41 10.21
CA VAL A 644 -3.48 12.37 11.34
C VAL A 644 -3.83 13.49 12.29
N GLN A 645 -4.09 13.18 13.55
CA GLN A 645 -4.30 14.17 14.59
C GLN A 645 -3.07 14.28 15.47
N VAL A 646 -2.65 15.51 15.72
CA VAL A 646 -1.65 15.86 16.72
C VAL A 646 -2.34 16.67 17.82
N LEU A 647 -2.31 16.15 19.04
CA LEU A 647 -2.84 16.82 20.23
C LEU A 647 -1.68 17.36 21.07
N TYR A 648 -1.71 18.67 21.32
CA TYR A 648 -0.70 19.40 22.07
C TYR A 648 -1.05 19.48 23.57
N PRO A 649 -0.06 19.73 24.45
CA PRO A 649 -0.28 19.83 25.91
C PRO A 649 -1.26 20.93 26.35
N ASP A 650 -1.42 21.97 25.53
CA ASP A 650 -2.34 23.08 25.79
C ASP A 650 -3.81 22.76 25.40
N GLY A 651 -4.06 21.54 24.91
CA GLY A 651 -5.36 21.08 24.44
C GLY A 651 -5.68 21.45 23.00
N GLN A 652 -4.79 22.16 22.29
CA GLN A 652 -4.95 22.39 20.85
C GLN A 652 -4.76 21.07 20.09
N ALA A 653 -5.61 20.84 19.10
CA ALA A 653 -5.51 19.69 18.22
C ALA A 653 -5.38 20.15 16.76
N GLN A 654 -4.35 19.66 16.09
CA GLN A 654 -4.13 19.88 14.66
C GLN A 654 -4.54 18.63 13.88
N LEU A 655 -5.36 18.81 12.84
CA LEU A 655 -5.78 17.75 11.93
C LEU A 655 -5.04 17.89 10.59
N ILE A 656 -4.26 16.87 10.25
CA ILE A 656 -3.39 16.84 9.08
C ILE A 656 -3.98 15.87 8.06
N HIS A 657 -3.92 16.28 6.79
CA HIS A 657 -4.37 15.51 5.65
C HIS A 657 -3.16 14.89 4.97
N PRO A 658 -2.96 13.57 5.06
CA PRO A 658 -1.89 12.91 4.33
C PRO A 658 -2.05 13.08 2.82
N LYS A 659 -0.94 13.10 2.08
CA LYS A 659 -1.04 13.20 0.62
C LYS A 659 -1.48 11.85 0.05
N PRO A 660 -2.23 11.82 -1.06
CA PRO A 660 -2.60 10.56 -1.71
C PRO A 660 -1.40 9.69 -2.09
N ALA A 661 -0.26 10.30 -2.42
CA ALA A 661 0.99 9.63 -2.77
C ALA A 661 1.65 8.89 -1.59
N ASP A 662 1.34 9.28 -0.35
CA ASP A 662 1.92 8.73 0.89
C ASP A 662 1.31 7.36 1.26
N PHE A 663 0.21 6.98 0.60
CA PHE A 663 -0.45 5.69 0.81
C PHE A 663 0.09 4.63 -0.14
N ARG A 664 0.53 3.52 0.44
CA ARG A 664 0.98 2.32 -0.27
C ARG A 664 -0.03 1.18 -0.07
N ASN A 665 -0.13 0.29 -1.05
CA ASN A 665 -1.03 -0.86 -1.02
C ASN A 665 -0.22 -2.17 -1.12
N PRO A 666 0.27 -2.72 0.01
CA PRO A 666 1.04 -3.97 0.03
C PRO A 666 0.19 -5.23 -0.24
N GLY A 667 -1.14 -5.16 -0.21
CA GLY A 667 -1.99 -6.31 -0.44
C GLY A 667 -3.47 -6.06 -0.16
N PRO A 668 -4.36 -6.99 -0.53
CA PRO A 668 -5.80 -6.82 -0.34
C PRO A 668 -6.14 -6.60 1.14
N GLY A 669 -6.90 -5.53 1.42
CA GLY A 669 -7.31 -5.17 2.78
C GLY A 669 -6.20 -4.61 3.67
N ARG A 670 -4.98 -4.39 3.14
CA ARG A 670 -3.86 -3.80 3.89
C ARG A 670 -3.31 -2.59 3.16
N HIS A 671 -3.13 -1.51 3.90
CA HIS A 671 -2.49 -0.29 3.43
C HIS A 671 -1.35 0.08 4.37
N ARG A 672 -0.42 0.88 3.86
CA ARG A 672 0.65 1.49 4.66
C ARG A 672 0.67 2.98 4.38
N LEU A 673 0.71 3.78 5.43
CA LEU A 673 0.80 5.23 5.35
C LEU A 673 2.20 5.64 5.78
N ILE A 674 2.95 6.27 4.87
CA ILE A 674 4.29 6.83 5.15
C ILE A 674 4.22 8.32 4.84
N THR A 675 4.01 9.16 5.86
CA THR A 675 3.78 10.60 5.71
C THR A 675 4.66 11.40 6.66
N GLN A 676 4.99 12.63 6.27
CA GLN A 676 5.62 13.59 7.16
C GLN A 676 4.59 14.50 7.79
N VAL A 677 4.59 14.57 9.11
CA VAL A 677 3.77 15.48 9.92
C VAL A 677 4.60 16.70 10.28
N TYR A 678 4.18 17.86 9.80
CA TYR A 678 4.87 19.12 10.06
C TYR A 678 4.36 19.78 11.33
N LEU A 679 5.24 19.86 12.33
CA LEU A 679 4.98 20.45 13.63
C LEU A 679 5.58 21.87 13.68
N SER A 680 4.82 22.83 14.20
CA SER A 680 5.35 24.15 14.54
C SER A 680 4.66 24.69 15.78
N HIS A 681 5.44 25.25 16.70
CA HIS A 681 4.93 25.80 17.95
C HIS A 681 5.81 26.93 18.48
N THR A 682 5.24 27.77 19.35
CA THR A 682 6.00 28.73 20.19
C THR A 682 6.91 28.00 21.17
N ALA A 683 7.94 28.71 21.67
CA ALA A 683 8.92 28.16 22.60
C ALA A 683 8.27 27.61 23.88
N TRP A 684 8.77 26.46 24.35
CA TRP A 684 8.38 25.84 25.61
C TRP A 684 9.48 25.97 26.66
N THR A 685 9.07 26.01 27.93
CA THR A 685 10.00 26.07 29.08
C THR A 685 10.64 24.73 29.38
N GLU A 686 9.93 23.64 29.11
CA GLU A 686 10.39 22.27 29.33
C GLU A 686 9.94 21.36 28.16
N PRO A 687 10.62 20.24 27.92
CA PRO A 687 10.16 19.25 26.97
C PRO A 687 8.84 18.60 27.46
N CYS A 688 7.87 18.46 26.56
CA CYS A 688 6.58 17.84 26.86
C CYS A 688 6.17 16.83 25.79
N GLN A 689 5.21 15.96 26.12
CA GLN A 689 4.66 14.96 25.21
C GLN A 689 3.53 15.55 24.38
N ILE A 690 3.59 15.37 23.07
CA ILE A 690 2.43 15.48 22.17
C ILE A 690 1.84 14.08 21.92
N GLU A 691 0.56 14.02 21.59
CA GLU A 691 -0.12 12.77 21.25
C GLU A 691 -0.44 12.73 19.75
N VAL A 692 0.07 11.73 19.04
CA VAL A 692 -0.17 11.48 17.61
C VAL A 692 -1.09 10.28 17.47
N ARG A 693 -2.17 10.41 16.70
CA ARG A 693 -3.10 9.32 16.42
C ARG A 693 -3.74 9.43 15.05
N LEU A 694 -4.19 8.30 14.53
CA LEU A 694 -4.88 8.22 13.24
C LEU A 694 -6.40 8.22 13.45
N LEU A 695 -7.08 9.00 12.63
CA LEU A 695 -8.52 9.17 12.61
C LEU A 695 -9.11 8.79 11.25
N LEU A 696 -10.34 8.28 11.26
CA LEU A 696 -11.20 8.17 10.09
C LEU A 696 -12.16 9.36 10.07
N ALA A 697 -12.07 10.18 9.03
CA ALA A 697 -13.04 11.23 8.73
C ALA A 697 -14.24 10.63 8.00
N TYR A 698 -15.44 11.05 8.38
CA TYR A 698 -16.69 10.66 7.73
C TYR A 698 -17.58 11.86 7.42
N ASN A 699 -18.38 11.71 6.37
CA ASN A 699 -19.38 12.68 5.93
C ASN A 699 -20.72 11.95 5.70
N SER A 700 -21.73 12.25 6.51
CA SER A 700 -23.07 11.64 6.42
C SER A 700 -23.83 12.08 5.17
N ASN A 701 -23.32 13.04 4.39
CA ASN A 701 -23.92 13.49 3.13
C ASN A 701 -23.56 12.62 1.91
N ARG A 702 -22.66 11.62 2.00
CA ARG A 702 -22.33 10.75 0.85
C ARG A 702 -23.56 9.99 0.31
N SER A 703 -24.54 9.66 1.15
CA SER A 703 -25.81 9.04 0.76
C SER A 703 -26.81 9.98 0.07
N LYS A 704 -26.59 11.30 0.06
CA LYS A 704 -27.42 12.27 -0.68
C LYS A 704 -26.90 12.55 -2.10
N ALA A 705 -25.68 12.14 -2.44
CA ALA A 705 -25.06 12.44 -3.73
C ALA A 705 -25.66 11.63 -4.90
N SER A 706 -26.33 10.50 -4.65
CA SER A 706 -27.00 9.71 -5.70
C SER A 706 -28.43 10.18 -6.04
N ALA A 707 -28.99 11.15 -5.30
CA ALA A 707 -30.34 11.65 -5.51
C ALA A 707 -30.33 13.18 -5.77
N LYS A 708 -29.78 13.62 -6.91
CA LYS A 708 -30.00 14.97 -7.42
C LYS A 708 -31.33 15.01 -8.20
N ILE A 709 -32.42 15.45 -7.56
CA ILE A 709 -33.69 15.86 -8.19
C ILE A 709 -34.19 17.12 -7.45
N PRO A 710 -34.77 18.14 -8.13
CA PRO A 710 -34.80 19.50 -7.64
C PRO A 710 -35.75 19.69 -6.45
N LYS A 711 -35.35 20.60 -5.55
CA LYS A 711 -36.19 21.09 -4.46
C LYS A 711 -37.51 21.63 -5.02
N SER A 712 -38.64 21.01 -4.69
CA SER A 712 -39.94 21.69 -4.74
C SER A 712 -40.04 22.63 -3.55
N GLY A 713 -40.57 23.83 -3.82
CA GLY A 713 -40.45 25.01 -2.98
C GLY A 713 -40.78 24.80 -1.51
N TRP A 714 -40.12 25.60 -0.67
CA TRP A 714 -40.70 26.58 0.24
C TRP A 714 -39.54 27.46 0.76
N SER A 715 -39.73 28.78 0.70
CA SER A 715 -38.89 29.85 1.26
C SER A 715 -37.53 30.13 0.61
N GLU A 716 -37.53 31.02 -0.40
CA GLU A 716 -36.39 31.90 -0.70
C GLU A 716 -36.27 32.95 0.41
N SER A 717 -35.12 33.01 1.08
CA SER A 717 -34.46 34.24 1.61
C SER A 717 -33.40 33.88 2.66
N LEU A 718 -32.16 33.66 2.21
CA LEU A 718 -30.93 34.24 2.77
C LEU A 718 -29.76 33.67 1.94
N GLU A 719 -28.95 34.55 1.37
CA GLU A 719 -27.71 34.21 0.68
C GLU A 719 -26.77 33.46 1.63
N ALA A 720 -26.69 32.14 1.49
CA ALA A 720 -25.63 31.35 2.08
C ALA A 720 -24.45 31.33 1.10
N LEU A 721 -23.34 31.95 1.53
CA LEU A 721 -22.02 31.81 0.91
C LEU A 721 -21.72 30.33 0.60
N PRO A 722 -21.01 30.01 -0.50
CA PRO A 722 -20.71 28.63 -0.85
C PRO A 722 -19.90 27.97 0.27
N GLN A 723 -20.47 26.94 0.90
CA GLN A 723 -19.76 26.08 1.85
C GLN A 723 -18.59 25.42 1.12
N SER A 724 -17.40 25.50 1.69
CA SER A 724 -16.18 24.88 1.17
C SER A 724 -16.37 23.37 0.97
N GLU A 725 -15.83 22.84 -0.13
CA GLU A 725 -15.93 21.42 -0.54
C GLU A 725 -15.26 20.41 0.43
N ASN A 726 -14.81 20.83 1.62
CA ASN A 726 -14.07 20.02 2.60
C ASN A 726 -14.75 19.98 3.98
N GLY A 727 -16.08 19.90 4.05
CA GLY A 727 -16.78 19.77 5.32
C GLY A 727 -16.66 18.36 5.90
N ILE A 728 -15.61 18.07 6.67
CA ILE A 728 -15.54 16.86 7.52
C ILE A 728 -16.63 16.99 8.60
N GLU A 729 -17.61 16.08 8.60
CA GLU A 729 -18.71 16.10 9.58
C GLU A 729 -18.26 15.60 10.96
N GLY A 730 -17.41 14.57 10.98
CA GLY A 730 -16.83 14.04 12.20
C GLY A 730 -15.63 13.15 11.96
N THR A 731 -14.97 12.76 13.05
CA THR A 731 -13.77 11.92 13.03
C THR A 731 -13.84 10.81 14.07
N ILE A 732 -13.28 9.63 13.77
CA ILE A 732 -13.28 8.45 14.63
C ILE A 732 -11.83 7.99 14.84
N PRO A 733 -11.30 7.95 16.06
CA PRO A 733 -9.98 7.38 16.31
C PRO A 733 -9.99 5.87 16.07
N PHE A 734 -9.01 5.37 15.32
CA PHE A 734 -8.88 3.95 15.00
C PHE A 734 -7.45 3.40 15.16
N SER A 735 -6.52 4.24 15.63
CA SER A 735 -5.22 3.80 16.16
C SER A 735 -5.12 4.06 17.66
N LYS A 736 -4.23 3.33 18.34
CA LYS A 736 -3.76 3.74 19.66
C LYS A 736 -2.97 5.05 19.52
N PRO A 737 -3.06 5.95 20.50
CA PRO A 737 -2.26 7.16 20.50
C PRO A 737 -0.80 6.88 20.85
N VAL A 738 0.11 7.52 20.13
CA VAL A 738 1.55 7.47 20.37
C VAL A 738 2.00 8.80 20.96
N LYS A 739 2.81 8.73 22.01
CA LYS A 739 3.36 9.92 22.67
C LYS A 739 4.73 10.25 22.11
N VAL A 740 4.93 11.49 21.69
CA VAL A 740 6.22 11.96 21.15
C VAL A 740 6.73 13.09 22.01
N TYR A 741 7.98 12.99 22.46
CA TYR A 741 8.58 14.02 23.29
C TYR A 741 9.21 15.11 22.43
N ILE A 742 8.77 16.36 22.60
CA ILE A 742 9.24 17.49 21.78
C ILE A 742 9.69 18.69 22.64
N MET A 743 10.57 19.51 22.09
CA MET A 743 11.08 20.73 22.74
C MET A 743 11.32 21.86 21.73
N PRO A 744 10.32 22.73 21.51
CA PRO A 744 10.50 23.99 20.79
C PRO A 744 11.34 24.96 21.62
N LYS A 745 12.55 25.30 21.17
CA LYS A 745 13.49 26.21 21.83
C LYS A 745 13.48 27.59 21.19
N PRO A 746 13.63 28.68 21.95
CA PRO A 746 13.81 30.00 21.37
C PRO A 746 15.07 30.02 20.47
N ALA A 747 15.03 30.84 19.40
CA ALA A 747 16.19 31.06 18.56
C ALA A 747 17.36 31.54 19.43
N ARG A 748 18.52 30.87 19.32
CA ARG A 748 19.75 31.37 19.94
C ARG A 748 20.10 32.68 19.24
N ARG A 749 20.06 33.78 20.00
CA ARG A 749 20.50 35.11 19.55
C ARG A 749 22.00 35.14 19.30
#